data_AF-A0A1Y2FBF7-F1
#
_entry.id   AF-A0A1Y2FBF7-F1
#
_cell.length_a   1.000
_cell.length_b   1.000
_cell.length_c   1.000
_cell.angle_alpha   90.00
_cell.angle_beta   90.00
_cell.angle_gamma   90.00
#
_symmetry.space_group_name_H-M   'P 1'
#
loop_
_entity.id
_entity.type
_entity.pdbx_description
1 polymer ?
#
loop_
_entity_poly.entity_id
_entity_poly.type
_entity_poly.pdbx_seq_one_letter_code
_entity_poly.pdbx_strand_id
1 'polypeptide(L)'
;MAPHLTHRPRKRLGQYVLAGALIVGAYVLWGSSERSAFSSSVGEKMMGNSLEEQDRRPHLAVVMPFTSFDVKKVQDNLRGWATTPPCARPPAAPRPDFYLYSNKVLEEGMVTELQSYFDALPSSVKICFNDFRFTHAEIPAELDHYNPDARDSDWVAGPNEQFYQLMNGSRTAEGTSHVFMMEPDTRPVVSGWLNQLVKVVEDSEPFWIRGSAFRPACAQRKTSFVNAAEDCHQLGPEIADHINGNALYHIGDPKFVAFLDNVRGSAFAKWPFDLAWMRYIRSPEKEGLRRSILKNIVYTDMIQNLGAASFNLDELKREHPWTYFVHSDNDGRNDTLPALEAHGDTEVDVAPLLDNPLRATLLPKLKLIAAPGTNNVMLAFGTSNYLPVMRNFVHYVRTAGITNFLLIAMDKESVAYAEEAGLPYYAYLDEELQTLGGSDSYTSAGFRRVVNRRCQVISTALRGGYHVLQSDLDVIWLKDPFPFFFNGDYEYEIQSDGRRGFTERDPAAPFREFVNSGLFYARGTPRMADFYDILIHTVYENPKRREQHLLNTILEANVLRIHYRVLDPVLFPNGFQHFSRAISTRAGVEPFCIHNNWVDGKHTKEYRFRELGMWTQDPPEYTSLKETKYLAYYEPTIANNGWNNVRASLRSALAIAKLLDRTLILPKFYSHHGKDVVVTLDYFLDYDAFSATFPDFRESTFTERVFPAPPTQIFHIDIGSSSLGPLPKDVPLVTFKAAGGFRGATDEEILDWFAPYEDEPILRLSSAFRRFHKFVDPADNNEFNELLTKGLQPAPFIRNTASFVAQKLTEAATAKTGSPKFNCAHIRRGDFPSVHKGEKTVKEVAQLLGGMLDKDQVLYIASDESGNYDFRDTFRQAFPQVHFWPEYVRPWFDHLYDVELGESMRVGAIEQRVCAWGQKFVGNIYSTFSTQICYLRVGLGRKGDDVCRDIYGRTYPSDWDYY
;
A
#
# COMPACT_ATOMS: atom_id res chain seq x y z
N MET A 1 30.36 24.42 57.64
CA MET A 1 30.33 25.83 58.11
C MET A 1 29.09 26.49 57.56
N ALA A 2 28.41 27.27 58.40
CA ALA A 2 27.12 27.92 58.14
C ALA A 2 27.30 29.20 57.24
N PRO A 3 26.25 30.03 56.97
CA PRO A 3 25.59 30.17 55.66
C PRO A 3 25.44 31.66 55.21
N HIS A 4 24.49 31.92 54.28
CA HIS A 4 23.87 33.21 53.87
C HIS A 4 24.52 33.93 52.66
N LEU A 5 23.82 34.43 51.64
CA LEU A 5 22.52 35.15 51.56
C LEU A 5 21.84 34.94 50.16
N THR A 6 20.56 34.52 50.08
CA THR A 6 19.31 35.29 49.74
C THR A 6 19.21 35.79 48.26
N HIS A 7 18.16 35.59 47.45
CA HIS A 7 16.68 35.54 47.60
C HIS A 7 16.09 34.51 46.58
N ARG A 8 15.11 33.61 46.81
CA ARG A 8 13.71 33.58 47.35
C ARG A 8 12.59 34.02 46.34
N PRO A 9 11.33 33.47 46.39
CA PRO A 9 10.89 32.27 45.63
C PRO A 9 9.36 32.18 45.22
N ARG A 10 8.93 30.98 44.77
CA ARG A 10 7.59 30.27 44.87
C ARG A 10 6.49 30.64 43.85
N LYS A 11 5.65 29.72 43.31
CA LYS A 11 5.07 28.41 43.76
C LYS A 11 5.02 27.42 42.56
N ARG A 12 5.38 26.12 42.63
CA ARG A 12 4.76 24.91 43.25
C ARG A 12 3.39 24.48 42.67
N LEU A 13 3.33 23.29 42.06
CA LEU A 13 2.72 22.08 42.66
C LEU A 13 3.11 20.82 41.87
N GLY A 14 3.38 19.72 42.58
CA GLY A 14 3.52 18.37 42.04
C GLY A 14 2.67 17.40 42.86
N GLN A 15 2.14 16.38 42.19
CA GLN A 15 1.46 15.13 42.60
C GLN A 15 0.63 14.75 41.35
N TYR A 16 0.70 13.56 40.73
CA TYR A 16 0.37 12.25 41.27
C TYR A 16 1.01 11.11 40.44
N VAL A 17 1.48 10.08 41.15
CA VAL A 17 1.74 8.72 40.68
C VAL A 17 0.61 7.84 41.24
N LEU A 18 0.27 6.75 40.53
CA LEU A 18 -0.61 5.63 40.93
C LEU A 18 -2.13 5.87 40.91
N ALA A 19 -2.82 5.24 39.94
CA ALA A 19 -3.96 4.32 40.15
C ALA A 19 -4.70 4.09 38.81
N GLY A 20 -4.44 2.95 38.16
CA GLY A 20 -5.07 2.58 36.89
C GLY A 20 -5.29 1.07 36.79
N ALA A 21 -5.81 0.46 37.85
CA ALA A 21 -6.36 -0.89 37.84
C ALA A 21 -7.20 -1.09 39.11
N LEU A 22 -8.37 -1.72 38.96
CA LEU A 22 -9.43 -2.02 39.94
C LEU A 22 -10.59 -1.02 39.95
N ILE A 23 -11.67 -1.35 39.22
CA ILE A 23 -12.97 -1.73 39.79
C ILE A 23 -13.87 -2.20 38.62
N VAL A 24 -13.99 -3.52 38.45
CA VAL A 24 -14.98 -4.22 37.61
C VAL A 24 -15.96 -4.98 38.53
N GLY A 25 -16.35 -4.40 39.65
CA GLY A 25 -17.19 -5.13 40.60
C GLY A 25 -17.78 -4.26 41.69
N ALA A 26 -18.75 -3.42 41.35
CA ALA A 26 -19.64 -2.77 42.33
C ALA A 26 -20.85 -2.05 41.67
N TYR A 27 -21.52 -2.68 40.69
CA TYR A 27 -22.82 -2.17 40.20
C TYR A 27 -23.87 -3.30 40.16
N VAL A 28 -24.02 -3.99 41.28
CA VAL A 28 -25.22 -4.74 41.64
C VAL A 28 -25.52 -4.35 43.08
N LEU A 29 -26.76 -3.94 43.36
CA LEU A 29 -27.32 -3.54 44.66
C LEU A 29 -27.16 -2.05 45.06
N TRP A 30 -27.98 -1.18 44.47
CA TRP A 30 -29.04 -0.49 45.23
C TRP A 30 -29.97 0.26 44.27
N GLY A 31 -31.22 -0.19 44.23
CA GLY A 31 -32.30 0.49 43.54
C GLY A 31 -33.00 1.52 44.41
N SER A 32 -33.86 2.26 43.73
CA SER A 32 -35.09 2.90 44.22
C SER A 32 -34.94 3.97 45.31
N SER A 33 -35.11 5.24 44.93
CA SER A 33 -36.38 5.95 45.13
C SER A 33 -36.26 7.43 44.70
N GLU A 34 -37.38 7.97 44.23
CA GLU A 34 -37.70 9.39 44.04
C GLU A 34 -37.18 10.13 42.79
N ARG A 35 -38.05 10.08 41.77
CA ARG A 35 -38.30 11.16 40.81
C ARG A 35 -38.74 12.42 41.55
N SER A 36 -38.19 13.60 41.23
CA SER A 36 -38.98 14.71 40.65
C SER A 36 -38.10 15.92 40.29
N ALA A 37 -38.43 16.52 39.15
CA ALA A 37 -38.02 17.85 38.67
C ALA A 37 -36.55 18.09 38.27
N PHE A 38 -36.18 17.61 37.07
CA PHE A 38 -35.68 18.48 35.98
C PHE A 38 -35.56 17.64 34.69
N SER A 39 -36.70 17.41 34.04
CA SER A 39 -36.80 16.80 32.71
C SER A 39 -37.67 17.70 31.84
N SER A 40 -37.03 18.41 30.91
CA SER A 40 -37.58 18.78 29.61
C SER A 40 -36.51 19.60 28.84
N SER A 41 -35.75 18.96 27.95
CA SER A 41 -35.39 19.52 26.61
C SER A 41 -34.23 18.85 25.86
N VAL A 42 -33.46 17.90 26.43
CA VAL A 42 -32.22 17.44 25.74
C VAL A 42 -32.14 15.93 25.47
N GLY A 43 -33.02 15.10 26.04
CA GLY A 43 -32.87 13.63 26.02
C GLY A 43 -33.50 12.86 24.85
N GLU A 44 -34.43 13.43 24.09
CA GLU A 44 -35.15 12.71 23.01
C GLU A 44 -34.60 12.95 21.60
N LYS A 45 -33.63 13.86 21.42
CA LYS A 45 -33.06 14.18 20.10
C LYS A 45 -31.89 13.29 19.64
N MET A 46 -31.32 12.43 20.50
CA MET A 46 -30.06 11.72 20.21
C MET A 46 -30.18 10.21 19.95
N MET A 47 -31.36 9.60 20.04
CA MET A 47 -31.55 8.17 19.69
C MET A 47 -32.63 7.91 18.64
N GLY A 48 -33.30 8.95 18.13
CA GLY A 48 -34.25 8.84 17.01
C GLY A 48 -33.66 9.09 15.62
N ASN A 49 -32.49 9.73 15.50
CA ASN A 49 -31.98 10.22 14.20
C ASN A 49 -31.11 9.24 13.42
N SER A 50 -30.55 8.19 14.03
CA SER A 50 -29.51 7.38 13.35
C SER A 50 -30.04 6.38 12.32
N LEU A 51 -31.35 6.08 12.33
CA LEU A 51 -32.00 5.21 11.34
C LEU A 51 -32.72 6.00 10.23
N GLU A 52 -33.04 7.28 10.44
CA GLU A 52 -33.69 8.14 9.42
C GLU A 52 -32.69 8.89 8.53
N GLU A 53 -31.45 9.14 8.98
CA GLU A 53 -30.42 9.83 8.16
C GLU A 53 -29.80 8.95 7.06
N GLN A 54 -29.82 7.62 7.21
CA GLN A 54 -29.27 6.70 6.21
C GLN A 54 -30.15 6.49 4.96
N ASP A 55 -31.39 6.96 4.99
CA ASP A 55 -32.41 6.69 3.95
C ASP A 55 -32.83 7.94 3.13
N ARG A 56 -32.17 9.09 3.34
CA ARG A 56 -32.44 10.31 2.56
C ARG A 56 -31.61 10.33 1.29
N ARG A 57 -32.28 10.35 0.14
CA ARG A 57 -31.63 10.58 -1.17
C ARG A 57 -30.84 11.89 -1.16
N PRO A 58 -29.62 11.93 -1.73
CA PRO A 58 -28.84 13.14 -1.80
C PRO A 58 -29.56 14.20 -2.64
N HIS A 59 -29.63 15.42 -2.12
CA HIS A 59 -30.17 16.58 -2.83
C HIS A 59 -29.03 17.44 -3.38
N LEU A 60 -29.12 17.78 -4.67
CA LEU A 60 -28.14 18.57 -5.43
C LEU A 60 -28.63 20.00 -5.63
N ALA A 61 -27.76 20.98 -5.39
CA ALA A 61 -27.93 22.36 -5.83
C ALA A 61 -26.92 22.69 -6.94
N VAL A 62 -27.39 23.28 -8.04
CA VAL A 62 -26.52 23.88 -9.06
C VAL A 62 -26.42 25.37 -8.75
N VAL A 63 -25.22 25.85 -8.47
CA VAL A 63 -24.98 27.22 -8.01
C VAL A 63 -24.09 27.93 -9.01
N MET A 64 -24.59 29.03 -9.56
CA MET A 64 -23.86 29.90 -10.48
C MET A 64 -23.39 31.16 -9.74
N PRO A 65 -22.14 31.18 -9.23
CA PRO A 65 -21.57 32.37 -8.64
C PRO A 65 -21.33 33.44 -9.71
N PHE A 66 -21.61 34.70 -9.41
CA PHE A 66 -21.36 35.79 -10.35
C PHE A 66 -21.14 37.14 -9.64
N THR A 67 -20.50 38.07 -10.32
CA THR A 67 -20.45 39.48 -9.92
C THR A 67 -21.34 40.34 -10.81
N SER A 68 -21.55 41.61 -10.45
CA SER A 68 -22.31 42.55 -11.30
C SER A 68 -21.73 42.73 -12.72
N PHE A 69 -20.46 42.38 -12.94
CA PHE A 69 -19.82 42.44 -14.26
C PHE A 69 -20.09 41.21 -15.14
N ASP A 70 -20.57 40.11 -14.54
CA ASP A 70 -20.76 38.82 -15.22
C ASP A 70 -22.20 38.59 -15.70
N VAL A 71 -23.11 39.55 -15.50
CA VAL A 71 -24.55 39.44 -15.86
C VAL A 71 -24.75 39.00 -17.31
N LYS A 72 -23.93 39.50 -18.24
CA LYS A 72 -23.98 39.09 -19.65
C LYS A 72 -23.57 37.62 -19.84
N LYS A 73 -22.52 37.15 -19.16
CA LYS A 73 -22.08 35.74 -19.23
C LYS A 73 -23.18 34.81 -18.69
N VAL A 74 -23.83 35.20 -17.58
CA VAL A 74 -24.98 34.47 -17.02
C VAL A 74 -26.09 34.35 -18.07
N GLN A 75 -26.44 35.46 -18.72
CA GLN A 75 -27.46 35.47 -19.76
C GLN A 75 -27.11 34.55 -20.94
N ASP A 76 -25.87 34.61 -21.43
CA ASP A 76 -25.42 33.80 -22.56
C ASP A 76 -25.42 32.30 -22.21
N ASN A 77 -25.04 31.94 -20.98
CA ASN A 77 -25.10 30.56 -20.49
C ASN A 77 -26.56 30.04 -20.47
N LEU A 78 -27.48 30.78 -19.85
CA LEU A 78 -28.89 30.41 -19.76
C LEU A 78 -29.55 30.28 -21.14
N ARG A 79 -29.21 31.15 -22.11
CA ARG A 79 -29.68 31.04 -23.49
C ARG A 79 -29.23 29.74 -24.16
N GLY A 80 -28.00 29.30 -23.89
CA GLY A 80 -27.46 28.05 -24.41
C GLY A 80 -28.25 26.80 -23.99
N TRP A 81 -29.01 26.87 -22.90
CA TRP A 81 -29.81 25.74 -22.42
C TRP A 81 -31.01 25.43 -23.34
N ALA A 82 -31.38 26.34 -24.24
CA ALA A 82 -32.38 26.05 -25.26
C ALA A 82 -31.88 25.04 -26.30
N THR A 83 -30.59 25.07 -26.66
CA THR A 83 -29.96 24.15 -27.62
C THR A 83 -29.32 22.95 -26.93
N THR A 84 -28.89 23.12 -25.67
CA THR A 84 -28.29 22.06 -24.85
C THR A 84 -29.08 21.90 -23.54
N PRO A 85 -30.31 21.33 -23.60
CA PRO A 85 -31.21 21.27 -22.45
C PRO A 85 -30.63 20.51 -21.25
N PRO A 86 -30.91 20.93 -20.00
CA PRO A 86 -30.39 20.29 -18.78
C PRO A 86 -30.83 18.84 -18.63
N CYS A 87 -32.06 18.54 -19.05
CA CYS A 87 -32.60 17.21 -18.95
C CYS A 87 -33.41 16.84 -20.19
N ALA A 88 -33.34 15.58 -20.60
CA ALA A 88 -34.27 15.02 -21.59
C ALA A 88 -35.55 14.54 -20.91
N ARG A 89 -35.44 14.09 -19.66
CA ARG A 89 -36.54 13.77 -18.75
C ARG A 89 -36.22 14.36 -17.38
N PRO A 90 -37.20 14.91 -16.65
CA PRO A 90 -36.97 15.45 -15.32
C PRO A 90 -36.32 14.39 -14.41
N PRO A 91 -35.30 14.77 -13.61
CA PRO A 91 -34.75 13.89 -12.58
C PRO A 91 -35.84 13.42 -11.60
N ALA A 92 -35.63 12.26 -10.98
CA ALA A 92 -36.48 11.81 -9.88
C ALA A 92 -36.40 12.80 -8.70
N ALA A 93 -37.42 12.82 -7.84
CA ALA A 93 -37.38 13.63 -6.63
C ALA A 93 -36.35 13.07 -5.62
N PRO A 94 -35.61 13.93 -4.88
CA PRO A 94 -35.68 15.39 -4.92
C PRO A 94 -34.98 15.97 -6.15
N ARG A 95 -35.69 16.82 -6.91
CA ARG A 95 -35.12 17.49 -8.10
C ARG A 95 -34.10 18.55 -7.67
N PRO A 96 -33.07 18.82 -8.48
CA PRO A 96 -32.08 19.84 -8.15
C PRO A 96 -32.67 21.24 -8.08
N ASP A 97 -32.14 22.08 -7.20
CA ASP A 97 -32.40 23.52 -7.21
C ASP A 97 -31.32 24.26 -8.03
N PHE A 98 -31.68 25.37 -8.66
CA PHE A 98 -30.73 26.27 -9.31
C PHE A 98 -30.61 27.60 -8.54
N TYR A 99 -29.40 28.05 -8.28
CA TYR A 99 -29.12 29.31 -7.59
C TYR A 99 -28.29 30.25 -8.47
N LEU A 100 -28.74 31.49 -8.62
CA LEU A 100 -27.88 32.61 -8.94
C LEU A 100 -27.33 33.19 -7.64
N TYR A 101 -26.00 33.19 -7.51
CA TYR A 101 -25.31 33.52 -6.26
C TYR A 101 -24.37 34.71 -6.45
N SER A 102 -24.81 35.90 -6.03
CA SER A 102 -24.00 37.11 -6.15
C SER A 102 -23.03 37.28 -4.99
N ASN A 103 -21.95 38.03 -5.20
CA ASN A 103 -20.99 38.34 -4.13
C ASN A 103 -21.55 39.34 -3.08
N LYS A 104 -22.59 40.10 -3.45
CA LYS A 104 -23.26 41.10 -2.61
C LYS A 104 -24.75 41.21 -2.93
N VAL A 105 -25.50 41.92 -2.08
CA VAL A 105 -26.90 42.29 -2.36
C VAL A 105 -26.96 43.13 -3.64
N LEU A 106 -27.77 42.71 -4.59
CA LEU A 106 -27.94 43.41 -5.87
C LEU A 106 -29.03 44.47 -5.78
N GLU A 107 -28.91 45.49 -6.63
CA GLU A 107 -29.95 46.50 -6.81
C GLU A 107 -31.22 45.86 -7.39
N GLU A 108 -32.39 46.33 -6.96
CA GLU A 108 -33.70 45.76 -7.31
C GLU A 108 -33.93 45.67 -8.83
N GLY A 109 -33.44 46.66 -9.59
CA GLY A 109 -33.50 46.65 -11.05
C GLY A 109 -32.72 45.51 -11.70
N MET A 110 -31.55 45.15 -11.15
CA MET A 110 -30.71 44.06 -11.66
C MET A 110 -31.30 42.68 -11.30
N VAL A 111 -31.88 42.55 -10.11
CA VAL A 111 -32.63 41.33 -9.73
C VAL A 111 -33.80 41.12 -10.69
N THR A 112 -34.55 42.18 -10.99
CA THR A 112 -35.67 42.13 -11.93
C THR A 112 -35.20 41.72 -13.35
N GLU A 113 -34.07 42.25 -13.81
CA GLU A 113 -33.47 41.87 -15.08
C GLU A 113 -33.11 40.37 -15.12
N LEU A 114 -32.38 39.88 -14.11
CA LEU A 114 -31.97 38.47 -14.06
C LEU A 114 -33.18 37.52 -13.93
N GLN A 115 -34.20 37.90 -13.15
CA GLN A 115 -35.44 37.13 -13.04
C GLN A 115 -36.15 37.01 -14.39
N SER A 116 -36.12 38.06 -15.22
CA SER A 116 -36.72 38.01 -16.56
C SER A 116 -36.09 36.94 -17.46
N TYR A 117 -34.81 36.59 -17.23
CA TYR A 117 -34.14 35.51 -17.96
C TYR A 117 -34.61 34.13 -17.55
N PHE A 118 -34.90 33.91 -16.25
CA PHE A 118 -35.56 32.69 -15.80
C PHE A 118 -36.98 32.57 -16.35
N ASP A 119 -37.72 33.68 -16.36
CA ASP A 119 -39.08 33.70 -16.89
C ASP A 119 -39.10 33.35 -18.38
N ALA A 120 -38.07 33.75 -19.13
CA ALA A 120 -37.89 33.44 -20.54
C ALA A 120 -37.43 32.00 -20.83
N LEU A 121 -37.01 31.19 -19.83
CA LEU A 121 -36.59 29.81 -20.08
C LEU A 121 -37.76 28.93 -20.58
N PRO A 122 -37.52 28.02 -21.54
CA PRO A 122 -38.54 27.08 -22.01
C PRO A 122 -39.11 26.21 -20.86
N SER A 123 -40.39 25.84 -20.93
CA SER A 123 -41.00 24.95 -19.93
C SER A 123 -40.30 23.58 -19.84
N SER A 124 -39.71 23.11 -20.95
CA SER A 124 -38.88 21.90 -21.00
C SER A 124 -37.58 22.00 -20.20
N VAL A 125 -37.08 23.22 -19.95
CA VAL A 125 -35.92 23.49 -19.10
C VAL A 125 -36.36 23.65 -17.65
N LYS A 126 -37.43 24.43 -17.41
CA LYS A 126 -37.93 24.71 -16.05
C LYS A 126 -38.32 23.44 -15.30
N ILE A 127 -38.88 22.44 -15.98
CA ILE A 127 -39.28 21.17 -15.37
C ILE A 127 -38.11 20.33 -14.83
N CYS A 128 -36.88 20.57 -15.33
CA CYS A 128 -35.68 19.87 -14.90
C CYS A 128 -35.28 20.20 -13.45
N PHE A 129 -35.64 21.39 -12.98
CA PHE A 129 -35.32 21.86 -11.63
C PHE A 129 -36.56 21.82 -10.72
N ASN A 130 -36.30 21.80 -9.42
CA ASN A 130 -37.31 22.00 -8.41
C ASN A 130 -37.67 23.49 -8.29
N ASP A 131 -36.66 24.35 -8.23
CA ASP A 131 -36.82 25.80 -8.04
C ASP A 131 -35.64 26.59 -8.63
N PHE A 132 -35.87 27.87 -8.90
CA PHE A 132 -34.85 28.85 -9.32
C PHE A 132 -34.77 29.96 -8.28
N ARG A 133 -33.59 30.17 -7.70
CA ARG A 133 -33.40 31.02 -6.52
C ARG A 133 -32.32 32.06 -6.73
N PHE A 134 -32.49 33.19 -6.06
CA PHE A 134 -31.45 34.21 -5.90
C PHE A 134 -30.96 34.20 -4.46
N THR A 135 -29.64 34.22 -4.29
CA THR A 135 -28.98 34.36 -2.99
C THR A 135 -27.70 35.17 -3.14
N HIS A 136 -27.13 35.63 -2.04
CA HIS A 136 -25.90 36.43 -2.06
C HIS A 136 -24.96 36.03 -0.93
N ALA A 137 -23.67 36.23 -1.17
CA ALA A 137 -22.65 36.14 -0.16
C ALA A 137 -22.70 37.41 0.70
N GLU A 138 -22.71 37.28 2.02
CA GLU A 138 -22.63 38.42 2.94
C GLU A 138 -21.16 38.74 3.21
N ILE A 139 -20.42 39.08 2.15
CA ILE A 139 -18.98 39.33 2.24
C ILE A 139 -18.74 40.73 2.82
N PRO A 140 -17.89 40.87 3.86
CA PRO A 140 -17.45 42.18 4.34
C PRO A 140 -16.71 42.97 3.24
N ALA A 141 -16.92 44.28 3.17
CA ALA A 141 -16.39 45.11 2.09
C ALA A 141 -14.85 45.09 2.00
N GLU A 142 -14.16 44.84 3.13
CA GLU A 142 -12.72 44.72 3.23
C GLU A 142 -12.16 43.38 2.71
N LEU A 143 -13.02 42.38 2.48
CA LEU A 143 -12.67 41.09 1.89
C LEU A 143 -13.23 40.90 0.47
N ASP A 144 -14.12 41.78 0.00
CA ASP A 144 -14.75 41.71 -1.32
C ASP A 144 -13.89 42.41 -2.38
N HIS A 145 -12.67 41.90 -2.60
CA HIS A 145 -11.78 42.37 -3.66
C HIS A 145 -11.23 41.24 -4.52
N TYR A 146 -11.08 41.56 -5.81
CA TYR A 146 -10.48 40.70 -6.82
C TYR A 146 -9.59 41.54 -7.74
N ASN A 147 -8.28 41.28 -7.78
CA ASN A 147 -7.33 42.00 -8.62
C ASN A 147 -6.30 41.03 -9.26
N PRO A 148 -6.60 40.44 -10.43
CA PRO A 148 -5.75 39.41 -11.05
C PRO A 148 -4.31 39.87 -11.37
N ASP A 149 -4.07 41.19 -11.44
CA ASP A 149 -2.74 41.75 -11.70
C ASP A 149 -1.89 41.98 -10.41
N ALA A 150 -2.49 41.83 -9.23
CA ALA A 150 -1.79 41.98 -7.97
C ALA A 150 -0.82 40.81 -7.73
N ARG A 151 0.33 41.11 -7.08
CA ARG A 151 1.40 40.12 -6.85
C ARG A 151 1.39 39.51 -5.45
N ASP A 152 0.54 39.99 -4.55
CA ASP A 152 0.31 39.38 -3.24
C ASP A 152 -0.80 38.34 -3.34
N SER A 153 -0.91 37.42 -2.37
CA SER A 153 -1.97 36.40 -2.36
C SER A 153 -3.35 36.95 -2.02
N ASP A 154 -3.50 38.20 -1.62
CA ASP A 154 -4.78 38.76 -1.19
C ASP A 154 -5.71 39.07 -2.37
N TRP A 155 -5.20 38.96 -3.59
CA TRP A 155 -5.89 39.29 -4.83
C TRP A 155 -7.17 38.52 -5.15
N VAL A 156 -7.45 37.41 -4.46
CA VAL A 156 -8.66 36.56 -4.63
C VAL A 156 -9.56 36.51 -3.39
N ALA A 157 -9.44 37.46 -2.46
CA ALA A 157 -10.18 37.43 -1.21
C ALA A 157 -11.72 37.33 -1.42
N GLY A 158 -12.27 38.09 -2.37
CA GLY A 158 -13.71 38.10 -2.64
C GLY A 158 -14.24 36.73 -3.09
N PRO A 159 -13.72 36.16 -4.19
CA PRO A 159 -14.10 34.82 -4.64
C PRO A 159 -13.91 33.73 -3.58
N ASN A 160 -12.84 33.79 -2.79
CA ASN A 160 -12.61 32.86 -1.68
C ASN A 160 -13.71 32.96 -0.62
N GLU A 161 -14.04 34.17 -0.18
CA GLU A 161 -15.12 34.37 0.79
C GLU A 161 -16.46 33.92 0.24
N GLN A 162 -16.75 34.22 -1.03
CA GLN A 162 -17.95 33.74 -1.70
C GLN A 162 -18.06 32.21 -1.65
N PHE A 163 -16.96 31.50 -1.93
CA PHE A 163 -16.87 30.04 -1.85
C PHE A 163 -17.11 29.52 -0.42
N TYR A 164 -16.36 30.01 0.57
CA TYR A 164 -16.49 29.51 1.94
C TYR A 164 -17.87 29.78 2.55
N GLN A 165 -18.51 30.91 2.20
CA GLN A 165 -19.88 31.22 2.63
C GLN A 165 -20.91 30.29 2.00
N LEU A 166 -20.65 29.73 0.82
CA LEU A 166 -21.52 28.74 0.19
C LEU A 166 -21.32 27.34 0.80
N MET A 167 -20.06 26.94 1.01
CA MET A 167 -19.72 25.59 1.47
C MET A 167 -20.15 25.30 2.91
N ASN A 168 -20.47 26.33 3.70
CA ASN A 168 -21.05 26.15 5.04
C ASN A 168 -22.53 25.68 5.01
N GLY A 169 -23.16 25.63 3.83
CA GLY A 169 -24.53 25.14 3.60
C GLY A 169 -25.65 26.09 4.02
N SER A 170 -25.36 27.23 4.65
CA SER A 170 -26.37 28.20 5.11
C SER A 170 -27.06 28.96 3.97
N ARG A 171 -26.50 28.90 2.76
CA ARG A 171 -26.96 29.63 1.57
C ARG A 171 -27.74 28.77 0.58
N THR A 172 -27.91 27.48 0.87
CA THR A 172 -28.69 26.53 0.06
C THR A 172 -29.95 26.07 0.81
N ALA A 173 -30.80 25.29 0.15
CA ALA A 173 -32.00 24.76 0.78
C ALA A 173 -31.65 23.82 1.93
N GLU A 174 -32.52 23.75 2.95
CA GLU A 174 -32.38 22.75 4.01
C GLU A 174 -32.37 21.34 3.41
N GLY A 175 -31.37 20.53 3.78
CA GLY A 175 -31.19 19.19 3.25
C GLY A 175 -30.37 19.09 1.96
N THR A 176 -29.88 20.20 1.39
CA THR A 176 -28.90 20.15 0.30
C THR A 176 -27.64 19.42 0.76
N SER A 177 -27.30 18.34 0.08
CA SER A 177 -26.12 17.52 0.37
C SER A 177 -24.94 17.86 -0.53
N HIS A 178 -25.21 18.20 -1.80
CA HIS A 178 -24.19 18.43 -2.80
C HIS A 178 -24.42 19.75 -3.52
N VAL A 179 -23.33 20.43 -3.87
CA VAL A 179 -23.33 21.66 -4.65
C VAL A 179 -22.48 21.46 -5.88
N PHE A 180 -23.03 21.70 -7.07
CA PHE A 180 -22.23 21.90 -8.27
C PHE A 180 -21.98 23.40 -8.45
N MET A 181 -20.72 23.81 -8.34
CA MET A 181 -20.34 25.19 -8.62
C MET A 181 -20.10 25.35 -10.12
N MET A 182 -20.89 26.22 -10.74
CA MET A 182 -20.94 26.42 -12.19
C MET A 182 -20.79 27.91 -12.49
N GLU A 183 -19.56 28.37 -12.66
CA GLU A 183 -19.27 29.75 -13.07
C GLU A 183 -19.96 30.08 -14.41
N PRO A 184 -20.23 31.37 -14.71
CA PRO A 184 -21.00 31.77 -15.88
C PRO A 184 -20.39 31.35 -17.23
N ASP A 185 -19.07 31.13 -17.28
CA ASP A 185 -18.29 30.62 -18.42
C ASP A 185 -18.06 29.10 -18.40
N THR A 186 -18.61 28.37 -17.42
CA THR A 186 -18.74 26.92 -17.47
C THR A 186 -20.01 26.54 -18.19
N ARG A 187 -19.87 26.09 -19.45
CA ARG A 187 -21.00 25.90 -20.37
C ARG A 187 -21.31 24.43 -20.61
N PRO A 188 -22.60 24.03 -20.58
CA PRO A 188 -22.97 22.69 -20.97
C PRO A 188 -22.80 22.50 -22.47
N VAL A 189 -22.21 21.37 -22.87
CA VAL A 189 -21.95 21.03 -24.28
C VAL A 189 -22.70 19.79 -24.75
N VAL A 190 -23.32 19.04 -23.84
CA VAL A 190 -24.14 17.85 -24.11
C VAL A 190 -25.48 17.98 -23.38
N SER A 191 -26.58 17.69 -24.07
CA SER A 191 -27.93 17.68 -23.50
C SER A 191 -28.06 16.60 -22.42
N GLY A 192 -28.87 16.83 -21.40
CA GLY A 192 -28.99 15.89 -20.27
C GLY A 192 -27.88 16.03 -19.22
N TRP A 193 -27.12 17.12 -19.25
CA TRP A 193 -26.04 17.39 -18.30
C TRP A 193 -26.50 17.39 -16.84
N LEU A 194 -27.71 17.85 -16.54
CA LEU A 194 -28.24 17.83 -15.17
C LEU A 194 -28.58 16.41 -14.73
N ASN A 195 -29.10 15.58 -15.65
CA ASN A 195 -29.32 14.16 -15.36
C ASN A 195 -27.99 13.48 -15.02
N GLN A 196 -26.92 13.81 -15.74
CA GLN A 196 -25.59 13.27 -15.44
C GLN A 196 -25.07 13.74 -14.08
N LEU A 197 -25.22 15.02 -13.71
CA LEU A 197 -24.84 15.50 -12.38
C LEU A 197 -25.60 14.79 -11.27
N VAL A 198 -26.92 14.63 -11.40
CA VAL A 198 -27.74 13.90 -10.43
C VAL A 198 -27.27 12.45 -10.32
N LYS A 199 -27.07 11.79 -11.46
CA LYS A 199 -26.57 10.42 -11.50
C LYS A 199 -25.22 10.29 -10.81
N VAL A 200 -24.30 11.22 -11.05
CA VAL A 200 -22.98 11.24 -10.42
C VAL A 200 -23.10 11.39 -8.90
N VAL A 201 -24.03 12.21 -8.41
CA VAL A 201 -24.26 12.39 -6.97
C VAL A 201 -24.96 11.19 -6.32
N GLU A 202 -25.93 10.56 -7.01
CA GLU A 202 -26.69 9.42 -6.48
C GLU A 202 -25.90 8.11 -6.54
N ASP A 203 -25.15 7.87 -7.63
CA ASP A 203 -24.56 6.56 -7.93
C ASP A 203 -23.08 6.46 -7.54
N SER A 204 -22.39 7.58 -7.25
CA SER A 204 -20.97 7.53 -6.95
C SER A 204 -20.67 7.16 -5.50
N GLU A 205 -19.49 6.54 -5.30
CA GLU A 205 -18.83 6.47 -4.01
C GLU A 205 -18.77 7.86 -3.35
N PRO A 206 -18.89 7.95 -2.02
CA PRO A 206 -18.80 9.22 -1.32
C PRO A 206 -17.51 9.95 -1.66
N PHE A 207 -17.64 11.17 -2.19
CA PHE A 207 -16.55 12.08 -2.45
C PHE A 207 -16.80 13.39 -1.71
N TRP A 208 -15.75 14.19 -1.56
CA TRP A 208 -15.80 15.56 -1.03
C TRP A 208 -15.74 16.57 -2.16
N ILE A 209 -14.81 16.38 -3.10
CA ILE A 209 -14.61 17.24 -4.26
C ILE A 209 -14.52 16.35 -5.50
N ARG A 210 -15.34 16.63 -6.52
CA ARG A 210 -15.20 16.05 -7.85
C ARG A 210 -15.15 17.15 -8.90
N GLY A 211 -13.98 17.34 -9.52
CA GLY A 211 -13.73 18.42 -10.47
C GLY A 211 -12.68 18.06 -11.51
N SER A 212 -12.45 18.93 -12.48
CA SER A 212 -11.55 18.66 -13.60
C SER A 212 -10.13 19.13 -13.35
N ALA A 213 -9.17 18.48 -13.99
CA ALA A 213 -7.79 18.95 -14.00
C ALA A 213 -7.67 20.26 -14.80
N PHE A 214 -6.76 21.15 -14.39
CA PHE A 214 -6.42 22.36 -15.12
C PHE A 214 -5.57 22.04 -16.36
N ARG A 215 -6.11 22.23 -17.58
CA ARG A 215 -5.47 21.81 -18.84
C ARG A 215 -4.95 22.91 -19.80
N PRO A 216 -4.83 24.21 -19.46
CA PRO A 216 -4.36 25.19 -20.44
C PRO A 216 -2.89 24.97 -20.84
N ALA A 217 -2.51 25.51 -22.00
CA ALA A 217 -1.17 25.36 -22.57
C ALA A 217 -0.02 25.77 -21.61
N CYS A 218 -0.28 26.69 -20.69
CA CYS A 218 0.70 27.10 -19.67
C CYS A 218 1.02 25.98 -18.66
N ALA A 219 0.09 25.07 -18.39
CA ALA A 219 0.28 23.93 -17.50
C ALA A 219 0.96 22.73 -18.21
N GLN A 220 0.88 22.66 -19.54
CA GLN A 220 1.37 21.54 -20.35
C GLN A 220 2.88 21.60 -20.70
N ARG A 221 3.54 22.76 -20.59
CA ARG A 221 4.98 22.94 -20.93
C ARG A 221 5.96 22.41 -19.85
N LYS A 222 5.70 21.23 -19.28
CA LYS A 222 6.49 20.62 -18.19
C LYS A 222 7.71 19.78 -18.61
N THR A 223 8.21 19.90 -19.85
CA THR A 223 9.41 19.18 -20.30
C THR A 223 10.74 19.91 -20.07
N SER A 224 10.76 21.12 -19.51
CA SER A 224 12.04 21.74 -19.10
C SER A 224 11.89 22.64 -17.87
N PHE A 225 12.79 22.47 -16.90
CA PHE A 225 12.88 23.22 -15.64
C PHE A 225 13.21 24.71 -15.79
N VAL A 226 13.10 25.30 -16.99
CA VAL A 226 13.74 26.59 -17.28
C VAL A 226 12.81 27.66 -17.87
N ASN A 227 11.66 27.31 -18.46
CA ASN A 227 10.81 28.30 -19.16
C ASN A 227 9.34 28.18 -18.75
N ALA A 228 8.98 28.70 -17.57
CA ALA A 228 7.59 29.04 -17.30
C ALA A 228 7.23 30.25 -18.18
N ALA A 229 6.17 30.13 -18.97
CA ALA A 229 5.62 31.26 -19.73
C ALA A 229 5.06 32.30 -18.76
N GLU A 230 5.16 33.58 -19.14
CA GLU A 230 4.82 34.79 -18.37
C GLU A 230 3.40 34.78 -17.73
N ASP A 231 2.51 33.88 -18.16
CA ASP A 231 1.07 33.94 -17.86
C ASP A 231 0.60 33.15 -16.61
N CYS A 232 1.34 32.15 -16.11
CA CYS A 232 0.88 31.28 -14.99
C CYS A 232 1.83 31.26 -13.77
N HIS A 233 2.79 32.17 -13.68
CA HIS A 233 3.82 32.18 -12.64
C HIS A 233 3.30 32.36 -11.21
N GLN A 234 2.15 33.04 -11.03
CA GLN A 234 1.62 33.37 -9.71
C GLN A 234 1.12 32.15 -8.93
N LEU A 235 0.81 31.04 -9.63
CA LEU A 235 0.19 29.84 -9.02
C LEU A 235 1.22 28.79 -8.57
N GLY A 236 2.46 28.90 -9.02
CA GLY A 236 3.55 27.99 -8.68
C GLY A 236 3.51 26.63 -9.42
N PRO A 237 4.51 25.76 -9.20
CA PRO A 237 4.63 24.45 -9.88
C PRO A 237 3.48 23.47 -9.61
N GLU A 238 2.70 23.72 -8.55
CA GLU A 238 1.57 22.91 -8.09
C GLU A 238 0.33 23.01 -8.98
N ILE A 239 0.29 23.98 -9.90
CA ILE A 239 -0.82 24.20 -10.84
C ILE A 239 -1.17 22.98 -11.71
N ALA A 240 -0.22 22.05 -11.94
CA ALA A 240 -0.52 20.86 -12.74
C ALA A 240 -1.38 19.82 -12.02
N ASP A 241 -1.45 19.89 -10.70
CA ASP A 241 -2.30 19.00 -9.92
C ASP A 241 -3.63 19.71 -9.56
N HIS A 242 -3.84 20.96 -10.01
CA HIS A 242 -5.00 21.78 -9.66
C HIS A 242 -6.32 21.14 -10.10
N ILE A 243 -7.32 21.19 -9.20
CA ILE A 243 -8.70 20.86 -9.51
C ILE A 243 -9.47 22.16 -9.74
N ASN A 244 -10.22 22.25 -10.83
CA ASN A 244 -11.03 23.42 -11.14
C ASN A 244 -12.04 23.71 -10.01
N GLY A 245 -12.20 24.98 -9.62
CA GLY A 245 -13.27 25.43 -8.76
C GLY A 245 -14.68 25.07 -9.25
N ASN A 246 -14.87 24.96 -10.57
CA ASN A 246 -16.06 24.41 -11.21
C ASN A 246 -16.15 22.88 -10.99
N ALA A 247 -16.71 22.49 -9.85
CA ALA A 247 -16.69 21.13 -9.34
C ALA A 247 -17.95 20.83 -8.50
N LEU A 248 -18.17 19.54 -8.24
CA LEU A 248 -19.13 19.04 -7.27
C LEU A 248 -18.50 18.99 -5.88
N TYR A 249 -19.22 19.49 -4.87
CA TYR A 249 -18.81 19.56 -3.47
C TYR A 249 -19.85 18.91 -2.57
N HIS A 250 -19.43 18.02 -1.67
CA HIS A 250 -20.33 17.32 -0.73
C HIS A 250 -20.44 18.08 0.61
N ILE A 251 -21.19 19.17 0.60
CA ILE A 251 -21.40 20.04 1.77
C ILE A 251 -22.19 19.38 2.91
N GLY A 252 -22.88 18.27 2.62
CA GLY A 252 -23.61 17.46 3.59
C GLY A 252 -22.72 16.62 4.51
N ASP A 253 -21.43 16.41 4.19
CA ASP A 253 -20.49 15.68 5.05
C ASP A 253 -19.85 16.64 6.07
N PRO A 254 -20.14 16.51 7.39
CA PRO A 254 -19.54 17.38 8.41
C PRO A 254 -18.01 17.34 8.44
N LYS A 255 -17.40 16.23 8.01
CA LYS A 255 -15.94 16.10 7.94
C LYS A 255 -15.36 16.93 6.82
N PHE A 256 -16.08 17.08 5.70
CA PHE A 256 -15.66 17.94 4.61
C PHE A 256 -15.70 19.41 5.01
N VAL A 257 -16.79 19.84 5.66
CA VAL A 257 -16.93 21.22 6.16
C VAL A 257 -15.83 21.53 7.17
N ALA A 258 -15.61 20.65 8.15
CA ALA A 258 -14.52 20.80 9.11
C ALA A 258 -13.12 20.81 8.45
N PHE A 259 -12.94 20.06 7.35
CA PHE A 259 -11.70 20.10 6.58
C PHE A 259 -11.50 21.47 5.92
N LEU A 260 -12.53 22.04 5.28
CA LEU A 260 -12.45 23.37 4.68
C LEU A 260 -12.21 24.47 5.73
N ASP A 261 -12.83 24.38 6.90
CA ASP A 261 -12.57 25.32 8.00
C ASP A 261 -11.10 25.29 8.44
N ASN A 262 -10.50 24.10 8.50
CA ASN A 262 -9.08 23.94 8.79
C ASN A 262 -8.17 24.50 7.70
N VAL A 263 -8.55 24.36 6.43
CA VAL A 263 -7.84 24.98 5.29
C VAL A 263 -7.90 26.50 5.39
N ARG A 264 -9.10 27.05 5.65
CA ARG A 264 -9.34 28.47 5.82
C ARG A 264 -8.64 29.06 7.05
N GLY A 265 -8.47 28.28 8.11
CA GLY A 265 -7.71 28.68 9.30
C GLY A 265 -6.19 28.55 9.16
N SER A 266 -5.68 28.09 8.01
CA SER A 266 -4.25 27.84 7.80
C SER A 266 -3.52 29.01 7.16
N ALA A 267 -2.19 28.89 7.01
CA ALA A 267 -1.39 29.85 6.26
C ALA A 267 -1.79 29.96 4.76
N PHE A 268 -2.61 29.03 4.26
CA PHE A 268 -3.09 29.02 2.88
C PHE A 268 -4.45 29.71 2.68
N ALA A 269 -5.02 30.34 3.71
CA ALA A 269 -6.32 31.01 3.67
C ALA A 269 -6.48 32.03 2.52
N LYS A 270 -5.38 32.69 2.16
CA LYS A 270 -5.34 33.71 1.11
C LYS A 270 -5.13 33.13 -0.29
N TRP A 271 -4.81 31.84 -0.43
CA TRP A 271 -4.67 31.24 -1.76
C TRP A 271 -6.04 31.00 -2.40
N PRO A 272 -6.13 30.94 -3.74
CA PRO A 272 -7.37 30.56 -4.43
C PRO A 272 -7.96 29.30 -3.81
N PHE A 273 -9.25 29.31 -3.50
CA PHE A 273 -9.91 28.25 -2.71
C PHE A 273 -9.72 26.85 -3.31
N ASP A 274 -9.69 26.76 -4.64
CA ASP A 274 -9.53 25.53 -5.41
C ASP A 274 -8.08 25.02 -5.47
N LEU A 275 -7.12 25.81 -4.97
CA LEU A 275 -5.71 25.44 -4.77
C LEU A 275 -5.31 25.37 -3.28
N ALA A 276 -5.99 26.11 -2.40
CA ALA A 276 -5.63 26.28 -1.00
C ALA A 276 -5.60 24.95 -0.23
N TRP A 277 -6.62 24.11 -0.42
CA TRP A 277 -6.73 22.82 0.26
C TRP A 277 -5.62 21.85 -0.17
N MET A 278 -5.18 21.91 -1.43
CA MET A 278 -4.07 21.10 -1.94
C MET A 278 -2.74 21.48 -1.30
N ARG A 279 -2.48 22.79 -1.19
CA ARG A 279 -1.28 23.28 -0.51
C ARG A 279 -1.30 22.90 0.96
N TYR A 280 -2.46 22.99 1.62
CA TYR A 280 -2.64 22.59 3.01
C TYR A 280 -2.22 21.13 3.26
N ILE A 281 -2.67 20.19 2.42
CA ILE A 281 -2.44 18.76 2.64
C ILE A 281 -1.05 18.28 2.20
N ARG A 282 -0.32 19.07 1.39
CA ARG A 282 1.04 18.75 0.92
C ARG A 282 2.14 19.10 1.91
N SER A 283 1.80 19.80 2.99
CA SER A 283 2.76 20.07 4.06
C SER A 283 3.22 18.74 4.73
N PRO A 284 4.53 18.55 5.00
CA PRO A 284 5.05 17.27 5.51
C PRO A 284 4.33 16.74 6.76
N GLU A 285 3.88 17.65 7.63
CA GLU A 285 3.13 17.36 8.85
C GLU A 285 1.69 16.88 8.59
N LYS A 286 1.18 17.02 7.38
CA LYS A 286 -0.17 16.59 6.97
C LYS A 286 -0.18 15.32 6.13
N GLU A 287 0.94 14.60 6.01
CA GLU A 287 1.02 13.34 5.25
C GLU A 287 -0.08 12.33 5.63
N GLY A 288 -0.32 12.13 6.93
CA GLY A 288 -1.37 11.23 7.41
C GLY A 288 -2.78 11.68 7.00
N LEU A 289 -3.06 12.99 7.14
CA LEU A 289 -4.31 13.58 6.69
C LEU A 289 -4.47 13.41 5.17
N ARG A 290 -3.43 13.74 4.39
CA ARG A 290 -3.40 13.61 2.93
C ARG A 290 -3.80 12.19 2.51
N ARG A 291 -3.16 11.16 3.06
CA ARG A 291 -3.50 9.76 2.76
C ARG A 291 -4.97 9.44 3.09
N SER A 292 -5.48 9.98 4.19
CA SER A 292 -6.85 9.69 4.63
C SER A 292 -7.95 10.35 3.78
N ILE A 293 -7.66 11.50 3.17
CA ILE A 293 -8.67 12.30 2.45
C ILE A 293 -8.56 12.23 0.93
N LEU A 294 -7.42 11.81 0.37
CA LEU A 294 -7.23 11.76 -1.09
C LEU A 294 -8.26 10.87 -1.79
N LYS A 295 -8.73 9.81 -1.12
CA LYS A 295 -9.84 8.96 -1.61
C LYS A 295 -11.16 9.72 -1.83
N ASN A 296 -11.34 10.87 -1.15
CA ASN A 296 -12.53 11.71 -1.27
C ASN A 296 -12.35 12.81 -2.34
N ILE A 297 -11.21 12.87 -3.04
CA ILE A 297 -10.95 13.85 -4.09
C ILE A 297 -10.91 13.11 -5.43
N VAL A 298 -11.79 13.49 -6.35
CA VAL A 298 -12.01 12.77 -7.61
C VAL A 298 -11.79 13.70 -8.80
N TYR A 299 -10.87 13.36 -9.69
CA TYR A 299 -10.76 14.04 -10.98
C TYR A 299 -11.81 13.49 -11.96
N THR A 300 -12.46 14.37 -12.71
CA THR A 300 -13.48 14.01 -13.70
C THR A 300 -13.23 14.68 -15.04
N ASP A 301 -13.52 13.94 -16.12
CA ASP A 301 -13.53 14.46 -17.49
C ASP A 301 -14.91 14.99 -17.90
N MET A 302 -15.91 14.88 -17.02
CA MET A 302 -17.23 15.49 -17.19
C MET A 302 -17.16 16.99 -17.44
N ILE A 303 -16.09 17.63 -16.95
CA ILE A 303 -15.80 19.04 -17.12
C ILE A 303 -14.42 19.14 -17.77
N GLN A 304 -14.27 19.93 -18.82
CA GLN A 304 -12.96 20.25 -19.40
C GLN A 304 -12.59 21.69 -19.04
N ASN A 305 -11.54 21.88 -18.23
CA ASN A 305 -11.02 23.20 -17.90
C ASN A 305 -9.92 23.61 -18.88
N LEU A 306 -10.28 24.40 -19.88
CA LEU A 306 -9.40 24.84 -20.97
C LEU A 306 -8.85 26.26 -20.76
N GLY A 307 -9.39 27.02 -19.79
CA GLY A 307 -9.04 28.42 -19.57
C GLY A 307 -9.19 29.27 -20.83
N ALA A 308 -8.21 30.13 -21.11
CA ALA A 308 -8.21 31.00 -22.28
C ALA A 308 -7.89 30.29 -23.63
N ALA A 309 -7.71 28.96 -23.63
CA ALA A 309 -7.38 28.24 -24.86
C ALA A 309 -8.56 28.19 -25.84
N SER A 310 -8.28 28.34 -27.14
CA SER A 310 -9.26 28.05 -28.19
C SER A 310 -9.39 26.55 -28.41
N PHE A 311 -10.60 26.05 -28.68
CA PHE A 311 -10.86 24.63 -28.94
C PHE A 311 -11.90 24.44 -30.04
N ASN A 312 -11.86 23.27 -30.69
CA ASN A 312 -12.92 22.79 -31.57
C ASN A 312 -13.85 21.87 -30.78
N LEU A 313 -15.15 22.18 -30.76
CA LEU A 313 -16.09 21.47 -29.90
C LEU A 313 -16.37 20.04 -30.37
N ASP A 314 -16.44 19.82 -31.68
CA ASP A 314 -16.72 18.50 -32.25
C ASP A 314 -15.53 17.55 -32.05
N GLU A 315 -14.32 18.06 -32.21
CA GLU A 315 -13.09 17.33 -31.89
C GLU A 315 -13.01 17.01 -30.39
N LEU A 316 -13.25 18.00 -29.52
CA LEU A 316 -13.23 17.80 -28.07
C LEU A 316 -14.25 16.72 -27.64
N LYS A 317 -15.47 16.75 -28.19
CA LYS A 317 -16.49 15.72 -27.94
C LYS A 317 -16.10 14.34 -28.45
N ARG A 318 -15.39 14.27 -29.59
CA ARG A 318 -14.89 13.01 -30.14
C ARG A 318 -13.78 12.42 -29.29
N GLU A 319 -12.85 13.25 -28.83
CA GLU A 319 -11.71 12.81 -28.00
C GLU A 319 -12.13 12.49 -26.57
N HIS A 320 -13.04 13.29 -26.01
CA HIS A 320 -13.53 13.22 -24.64
C HIS A 320 -15.06 13.06 -24.61
N PRO A 321 -15.59 11.88 -24.96
CA PRO A 321 -17.04 11.65 -25.11
C PRO A 321 -17.83 11.79 -23.80
N TRP A 322 -17.14 11.82 -22.66
CA TRP A 322 -17.72 12.01 -21.33
C TRP A 322 -17.78 13.47 -20.91
N THR A 323 -17.37 14.43 -21.75
CA THR A 323 -17.42 15.87 -21.45
C THR A 323 -18.83 16.42 -21.57
N TYR A 324 -19.43 16.82 -20.45
CA TYR A 324 -20.73 17.50 -20.40
C TYR A 324 -20.59 19.01 -20.25
N PHE A 325 -19.48 19.49 -19.69
CA PHE A 325 -19.21 20.91 -19.48
C PHE A 325 -17.84 21.31 -20.00
N VAL A 326 -17.73 22.51 -20.52
CA VAL A 326 -16.45 23.13 -20.86
C VAL A 326 -16.35 24.46 -20.12
N HIS A 327 -15.27 24.64 -19.38
CA HIS A 327 -14.89 25.89 -18.75
C HIS A 327 -13.80 26.56 -19.59
N SER A 328 -14.16 27.65 -20.28
CA SER A 328 -13.26 28.39 -21.16
C SER A 328 -13.75 29.82 -21.42
N ASP A 329 -12.80 30.74 -21.62
CA ASP A 329 -13.08 32.11 -22.06
C ASP A 329 -13.57 32.19 -23.51
N ASN A 330 -13.42 31.12 -24.30
CA ASN A 330 -13.81 31.05 -25.71
C ASN A 330 -15.07 30.19 -25.93
N ASP A 331 -15.89 30.57 -26.91
CA ASP A 331 -17.16 29.88 -27.23
C ASP A 331 -17.00 28.55 -27.98
N GLY A 332 -15.76 28.14 -28.27
CA GLY A 332 -15.44 27.04 -29.18
C GLY A 332 -15.78 27.39 -30.63
N ARG A 333 -14.91 27.05 -31.58
CA ARG A 333 -15.21 27.24 -33.02
C ARG A 333 -15.40 25.88 -33.69
N ASN A 334 -16.50 25.73 -34.43
CA ASN A 334 -16.72 24.55 -35.28
C ASN A 334 -16.00 24.67 -36.63
N ASP A 335 -15.35 25.81 -36.88
CA ASP A 335 -14.52 26.01 -38.07
C ASP A 335 -13.17 25.29 -37.90
N THR A 336 -12.61 24.82 -39.01
CA THR A 336 -11.26 24.22 -39.06
C THR A 336 -10.21 25.25 -38.63
N LEU A 337 -9.85 25.24 -37.35
CA LEU A 337 -8.60 25.83 -36.89
C LEU A 337 -7.45 25.14 -37.64
N PRO A 338 -6.36 25.86 -37.99
CA PRO A 338 -5.15 25.18 -38.43
C PRO A 338 -4.75 24.25 -37.29
N ALA A 339 -4.56 22.97 -37.59
CA ALA A 339 -4.11 21.98 -36.63
C ALA A 339 -2.97 22.60 -35.80
N LEU A 340 -3.15 22.69 -34.49
CA LEU A 340 -2.01 22.79 -33.57
C LEU A 340 -1.05 21.71 -34.03
N GLU A 341 0.18 22.07 -34.38
CA GLU A 341 1.20 21.13 -34.88
C GLU A 341 1.16 19.90 -33.99
N ALA A 342 0.60 18.82 -34.54
CA ALA A 342 0.52 17.55 -33.86
C ALA A 342 1.96 17.21 -33.48
N HIS A 343 2.24 17.20 -32.19
CA HIS A 343 3.52 16.74 -31.69
C HIS A 343 3.65 15.26 -32.07
N GLY A 344 4.20 15.02 -33.27
CA GLY A 344 4.51 13.71 -33.81
C GLY A 344 3.46 12.66 -33.53
N ASP A 345 2.28 12.78 -34.15
CA ASP A 345 1.40 11.62 -34.31
C ASP A 345 2.21 10.59 -35.12
N THR A 346 2.82 9.67 -34.40
CA THR A 346 3.09 8.36 -34.98
C THR A 346 1.70 7.78 -35.13
N GLU A 347 1.10 7.95 -36.31
CA GLU A 347 -0.08 7.17 -36.71
C GLU A 347 0.31 5.70 -36.56
N VAL A 348 -0.06 5.11 -35.42
CA VAL A 348 -0.03 3.67 -35.29
C VAL A 348 -1.22 3.20 -36.10
N ASP A 349 -0.94 2.67 -37.30
CA ASP A 349 -1.93 1.97 -38.11
C ASP A 349 -2.31 0.68 -37.36
N VAL A 350 -3.24 0.80 -36.41
CA VAL A 350 -3.79 -0.34 -35.68
C VAL A 350 -4.85 -0.95 -36.60
N ALA A 351 -4.40 -1.68 -37.64
CA ALA A 351 -5.29 -2.60 -38.32
C ALA A 351 -5.88 -3.53 -37.23
N PRO A 352 -7.22 -3.53 -37.00
CA PRO A 352 -7.79 -4.39 -35.98
C PRO A 352 -7.39 -5.82 -36.31
N LEU A 353 -7.11 -6.65 -35.30
CA LEU A 353 -7.00 -8.10 -35.48
C LEU A 353 -8.38 -8.61 -35.93
N LEU A 354 -8.67 -8.49 -37.23
CA LEU A 354 -9.97 -8.71 -37.86
C LEU A 354 -10.41 -10.18 -37.79
N ASP A 355 -9.46 -11.09 -37.57
CA ASP A 355 -9.69 -12.53 -37.43
C ASP A 355 -9.31 -13.03 -36.03
N ASN A 356 -10.07 -12.63 -35.00
CA ASN A 356 -9.96 -13.28 -33.69
C ASN A 356 -10.95 -14.45 -33.58
N PRO A 357 -10.48 -15.72 -33.73
CA PRO A 357 -11.35 -16.90 -33.72
C PRO A 357 -12.05 -17.11 -32.37
N LEU A 358 -11.55 -16.50 -31.28
CA LEU A 358 -12.17 -16.59 -29.96
C LEU A 358 -13.55 -15.92 -29.90
N ARG A 359 -13.85 -15.00 -30.81
CA ARG A 359 -15.11 -14.25 -30.79
C ARG A 359 -16.34 -15.16 -30.83
N ALA A 360 -16.31 -16.20 -31.66
CA ALA A 360 -17.44 -17.10 -31.87
C ALA A 360 -17.70 -18.03 -30.67
N THR A 361 -16.68 -18.28 -29.84
CA THR A 361 -16.72 -19.29 -28.78
C THR A 361 -16.72 -18.67 -27.37
N LEU A 362 -16.00 -17.57 -27.16
CA LEU A 362 -15.87 -16.90 -25.86
C LEU A 362 -17.06 -15.99 -25.55
N LEU A 363 -17.47 -15.12 -26.49
CA LEU A 363 -18.52 -14.13 -26.22
C LEU A 363 -19.87 -14.75 -25.79
N PRO A 364 -20.31 -15.90 -26.35
CA PRO A 364 -21.51 -16.58 -25.84
C PRO A 364 -21.40 -17.00 -24.38
N LYS A 365 -20.20 -17.40 -23.92
CA LYS A 365 -19.97 -17.78 -22.51
C LYS A 365 -19.98 -16.55 -21.61
N LEU A 366 -19.33 -15.46 -22.02
CA LEU A 366 -19.36 -14.20 -21.27
C LEU A 366 -20.78 -13.65 -21.13
N LYS A 367 -21.60 -13.76 -22.18
CA LYS A 367 -23.00 -13.31 -22.14
C LYS A 367 -23.83 -14.00 -21.05
N LEU A 368 -23.53 -15.27 -20.75
CA LEU A 368 -24.27 -16.05 -19.75
C LEU A 368 -23.89 -15.69 -18.32
N ILE A 369 -22.68 -15.19 -18.10
CA ILE A 369 -22.13 -14.94 -16.76
C ILE A 369 -22.03 -13.46 -16.41
N ALA A 370 -22.04 -12.57 -17.41
CA ALA A 370 -21.91 -11.14 -17.18
C ALA A 370 -23.04 -10.59 -16.32
N ALA A 371 -22.66 -9.68 -15.42
CA ALA A 371 -23.62 -9.02 -14.53
C ALA A 371 -24.67 -8.24 -15.34
N PRO A 372 -25.98 -8.47 -15.10
CA PRO A 372 -27.04 -7.75 -15.81
C PRO A 372 -26.92 -6.23 -15.61
N GLY A 373 -27.05 -5.48 -16.70
CA GLY A 373 -27.05 -4.01 -16.68
C GLY A 373 -25.65 -3.36 -16.69
N THR A 374 -24.60 -4.09 -16.28
CA THR A 374 -23.22 -3.56 -16.28
C THR A 374 -22.30 -4.26 -17.27
N ASN A 375 -22.56 -5.50 -17.68
CA ASN A 375 -21.63 -6.33 -18.47
C ASN A 375 -20.29 -6.62 -17.76
N ASN A 376 -20.24 -6.50 -16.43
CA ASN A 376 -19.06 -6.82 -15.65
C ASN A 376 -18.81 -8.33 -15.64
N VAL A 377 -17.55 -8.73 -15.84
CA VAL A 377 -17.07 -10.12 -15.75
C VAL A 377 -15.74 -10.18 -15.01
N MET A 378 -15.55 -11.18 -14.15
CA MET A 378 -14.25 -11.53 -13.60
C MET A 378 -13.64 -12.67 -14.40
N LEU A 379 -12.38 -12.53 -14.83
CA LEU A 379 -11.62 -13.56 -15.53
C LEU A 379 -10.42 -13.99 -14.67
N ALA A 380 -10.22 -15.30 -14.53
CA ALA A 380 -8.99 -15.88 -14.00
C ALA A 380 -8.52 -17.03 -14.90
N PHE A 381 -7.20 -17.19 -15.01
CA PHE A 381 -6.58 -18.16 -15.92
C PHE A 381 -6.02 -19.33 -15.11
N GLY A 382 -6.53 -20.53 -15.39
CA GLY A 382 -6.24 -21.74 -14.65
C GLY A 382 -5.37 -22.74 -15.41
N THR A 383 -4.33 -23.23 -14.74
CA THR A 383 -3.57 -24.43 -15.14
C THR A 383 -3.48 -25.37 -13.94
N SER A 384 -3.41 -26.66 -14.22
CA SER A 384 -3.40 -27.75 -13.25
C SER A 384 -2.18 -27.75 -12.33
N ASN A 385 -1.07 -27.14 -12.76
CA ASN A 385 0.12 -26.95 -11.92
C ASN A 385 -0.15 -26.08 -10.68
N TYR A 386 -1.22 -25.28 -10.70
CA TYR A 386 -1.71 -24.46 -9.58
C TYR A 386 -3.07 -24.92 -9.05
N LEU A 387 -3.47 -26.18 -9.29
CA LEU A 387 -4.81 -26.67 -8.94
C LEU A 387 -5.21 -26.43 -7.46
N PRO A 388 -4.38 -26.69 -6.45
CA PRO A 388 -4.73 -26.35 -5.07
C PRO A 388 -4.95 -24.85 -4.85
N VAL A 389 -4.09 -24.01 -5.42
CA VAL A 389 -4.24 -22.55 -5.35
C VAL A 389 -5.52 -22.10 -6.06
N MET A 390 -5.85 -22.69 -7.21
CA MET A 390 -7.09 -22.45 -7.94
C MET A 390 -8.33 -22.86 -7.14
N ARG A 391 -8.29 -24.00 -6.42
CA ARG A 391 -9.37 -24.42 -5.52
C ARG A 391 -9.57 -23.41 -4.38
N ASN A 392 -8.48 -22.94 -3.78
CA ASN A 392 -8.53 -21.91 -2.73
C ASN A 392 -9.08 -20.58 -3.28
N PHE A 393 -8.62 -20.13 -4.45
CA PHE A 393 -9.13 -18.95 -5.14
C PHE A 393 -10.64 -18.99 -5.33
N VAL A 394 -11.15 -20.08 -5.92
CA VAL A 394 -12.57 -20.28 -6.18
C VAL A 394 -13.40 -20.24 -4.89
N HIS A 395 -12.88 -20.80 -3.79
CA HIS A 395 -13.52 -20.70 -2.49
C HIS A 395 -13.72 -19.22 -2.09
N TYR A 396 -12.67 -18.40 -2.17
CA TYR A 396 -12.76 -16.99 -1.77
C TYR A 396 -13.54 -16.11 -2.75
N VAL A 397 -13.54 -16.41 -4.05
CA VAL A 397 -14.44 -15.76 -5.02
C VAL A 397 -15.91 -15.98 -4.64
N ARG A 398 -16.27 -17.23 -4.30
CA ARG A 398 -17.64 -17.58 -3.88
C ARG A 398 -18.00 -16.94 -2.53
N THR A 399 -17.11 -17.01 -1.55
CA THR A 399 -17.32 -16.43 -0.21
C THR A 399 -17.46 -14.91 -0.26
N ALA A 400 -16.74 -14.25 -1.18
CA ALA A 400 -16.88 -12.81 -1.43
C ALA A 400 -18.18 -12.41 -2.15
N GLY A 401 -19.00 -13.38 -2.59
CA GLY A 401 -20.27 -13.11 -3.28
C GLY A 401 -20.14 -12.82 -4.78
N ILE A 402 -18.97 -13.08 -5.39
CA ILE A 402 -18.73 -12.79 -6.80
C ILE A 402 -19.34 -13.90 -7.67
N THR A 403 -20.41 -13.57 -8.40
CA THR A 403 -21.16 -14.55 -9.21
C THR A 403 -20.86 -14.48 -10.71
N ASN A 404 -20.38 -13.34 -11.19
CA ASN A 404 -20.05 -13.06 -12.59
C ASN A 404 -18.59 -13.45 -12.93
N PHE A 405 -18.19 -14.65 -12.52
CA PHE A 405 -16.84 -15.19 -12.68
C PHE A 405 -16.78 -16.25 -13.80
N LEU A 406 -15.74 -16.19 -14.63
CA LEU A 406 -15.43 -17.19 -15.65
C LEU A 406 -13.99 -17.69 -15.50
N LEU A 407 -13.82 -18.99 -15.27
CA LEU A 407 -12.50 -19.62 -15.30
C LEU A 407 -12.08 -19.88 -16.75
N ILE A 408 -10.95 -19.32 -17.17
CA ILE A 408 -10.29 -19.67 -18.42
C ILE A 408 -9.39 -20.89 -18.16
N ALA A 409 -9.91 -22.08 -18.45
CA ALA A 409 -9.22 -23.34 -18.21
C ALA A 409 -8.28 -23.66 -19.38
N MET A 410 -6.97 -23.73 -19.11
CA MET A 410 -5.95 -23.81 -20.16
C MET A 410 -5.42 -25.23 -20.41
N ASP A 411 -5.80 -26.20 -19.57
CA ASP A 411 -5.51 -27.62 -19.72
C ASP A 411 -6.72 -28.50 -19.35
N LYS A 412 -6.62 -29.80 -19.64
CA LYS A 412 -7.75 -30.75 -19.50
C LYS A 412 -8.13 -30.96 -18.05
N GLU A 413 -7.15 -30.97 -17.18
CA GLU A 413 -7.29 -31.16 -15.74
C GLU A 413 -7.99 -29.96 -15.08
N SER A 414 -7.72 -28.73 -15.52
CA SER A 414 -8.46 -27.55 -15.08
C SER A 414 -9.90 -27.54 -15.57
N VAL A 415 -10.16 -28.07 -16.79
CA VAL A 415 -11.53 -28.30 -17.27
C VAL A 415 -12.25 -29.33 -16.41
N ALA A 416 -11.61 -30.46 -16.11
CA ALA A 416 -12.19 -31.51 -15.27
C ALA A 416 -12.53 -30.98 -13.86
N TYR A 417 -11.66 -30.16 -13.27
CA TYR A 417 -11.96 -29.48 -12.01
C TYR A 417 -13.15 -28.51 -12.13
N ALA A 418 -13.23 -27.73 -13.21
CA ALA A 418 -14.33 -26.80 -13.42
C ALA A 418 -15.68 -27.53 -13.51
N GLU A 419 -15.70 -28.68 -14.19
CA GLU A 419 -16.87 -29.56 -14.28
C GLU A 419 -17.23 -30.18 -12.93
N GLU A 420 -16.25 -30.73 -12.20
CA GLU A 420 -16.41 -31.28 -10.85
C GLU A 420 -17.00 -30.24 -9.88
N ALA A 421 -16.49 -29.01 -9.93
CA ALA A 421 -16.87 -27.93 -9.02
C ALA A 421 -18.12 -27.14 -9.49
N GLY A 422 -18.69 -27.46 -10.65
CA GLY A 422 -19.84 -26.74 -11.24
C GLY A 422 -19.54 -25.26 -11.53
N LEU A 423 -18.33 -24.96 -12.00
CA LEU A 423 -17.87 -23.59 -12.28
C LEU A 423 -18.20 -23.18 -13.72
N PRO A 424 -18.62 -21.93 -13.97
CA PRO A 424 -18.60 -21.38 -15.31
C PRO A 424 -17.16 -21.35 -15.83
N TYR A 425 -16.91 -21.97 -16.99
CA TYR A 425 -15.58 -22.02 -17.58
C TYR A 425 -15.59 -21.84 -19.11
N TYR A 426 -14.43 -21.46 -19.63
CA TYR A 426 -14.10 -21.49 -21.05
C TYR A 426 -12.84 -22.36 -21.25
N ALA A 427 -12.97 -23.44 -22.02
CA ALA A 427 -11.85 -24.31 -22.35
C ALA A 427 -11.00 -23.64 -23.45
N TYR A 428 -9.82 -23.18 -23.07
CA TYR A 428 -8.83 -22.63 -23.99
C TYR A 428 -7.58 -23.50 -23.98
N LEU A 429 -7.74 -24.72 -24.49
CA LEU A 429 -6.70 -25.74 -24.49
C LEU A 429 -5.56 -25.34 -25.43
N ASP A 430 -4.34 -25.25 -24.90
CA ASP A 430 -3.13 -25.00 -25.69
C ASP A 430 -2.19 -26.22 -25.60
N GLU A 431 -2.06 -26.95 -26.71
CA GLU A 431 -1.27 -28.20 -26.75
C GLU A 431 0.22 -27.98 -26.43
N GLU A 432 0.76 -26.78 -26.69
CA GLU A 432 2.14 -26.45 -26.30
C GLU A 432 2.27 -26.07 -24.82
N LEU A 433 1.21 -25.63 -24.14
CA LEU A 433 1.25 -25.48 -22.68
C LEU A 433 1.33 -26.84 -21.98
N GLN A 434 0.71 -27.87 -22.57
CA GLN A 434 0.79 -29.25 -22.06
C GLN A 434 2.22 -29.81 -22.16
N THR A 435 3.03 -29.34 -23.11
CA THR A 435 4.44 -29.77 -23.26
C THR A 435 5.42 -28.90 -22.47
N LEU A 436 5.15 -27.61 -22.33
CA LEU A 436 6.00 -26.67 -21.59
C LEU A 436 5.80 -26.72 -20.07
N GLY A 437 4.62 -27.13 -19.61
CA GLY A 437 4.17 -27.04 -18.22
C GLY A 437 3.91 -25.60 -17.76
N GLY A 438 2.82 -25.35 -17.03
CA GLY A 438 2.62 -24.07 -16.33
C GLY A 438 3.64 -23.92 -15.21
N SER A 439 4.72 -23.17 -15.37
CA SER A 439 5.86 -23.29 -14.43
C SER A 439 5.67 -22.56 -13.08
N ASP A 440 6.42 -23.04 -12.08
CA ASP A 440 6.55 -22.47 -10.73
C ASP A 440 7.34 -21.13 -10.66
N SER A 441 7.95 -20.67 -11.76
CA SER A 441 8.63 -19.37 -11.87
C SER A 441 8.05 -18.46 -12.97
N TYR A 442 7.93 -17.17 -12.65
CA TYR A 442 7.53 -16.10 -13.58
C TYR A 442 8.51 -15.88 -14.76
N THR A 443 9.69 -16.48 -14.72
CA THR A 443 10.71 -16.37 -15.78
C THR A 443 10.58 -17.44 -16.89
N SER A 444 9.71 -18.43 -16.70
CA SER A 444 9.57 -19.59 -17.60
C SER A 444 8.88 -19.29 -18.93
N ALA A 445 9.14 -20.16 -19.92
CA ALA A 445 8.47 -20.13 -21.22
C ALA A 445 6.96 -20.44 -21.11
N GLY A 446 6.56 -21.37 -20.22
CA GLY A 446 5.15 -21.72 -19.98
C GLY A 446 4.35 -20.54 -19.40
N PHE A 447 4.88 -19.85 -18.39
CA PHE A 447 4.23 -18.65 -17.82
C PHE A 447 4.06 -17.54 -18.89
N ARG A 448 5.10 -17.28 -19.69
CA ARG A 448 5.04 -16.29 -20.79
C ARG A 448 3.95 -16.64 -21.80
N ARG A 449 3.77 -17.92 -22.14
CA ARG A 449 2.71 -18.34 -23.07
C ARG A 449 1.31 -18.14 -22.50
N VAL A 450 1.08 -18.47 -21.23
CA VAL A 450 -0.18 -18.18 -20.52
C VAL A 450 -0.51 -16.69 -20.59
N VAL A 451 0.47 -15.83 -20.29
CA VAL A 451 0.29 -14.38 -20.28
C VAL A 451 -0.02 -13.82 -21.68
N ASN A 452 0.62 -14.31 -22.73
CA ASN A 452 0.34 -13.88 -24.10
C ASN A 452 -1.09 -14.26 -24.54
N ARG A 453 -1.53 -15.46 -24.15
CA ARG A 453 -2.89 -15.96 -24.39
C ARG A 453 -3.95 -15.17 -23.62
N ARG A 454 -3.63 -14.76 -22.39
CA ARG A 454 -4.47 -13.89 -21.57
C ARG A 454 -4.81 -12.59 -22.30
N CYS A 455 -3.84 -11.92 -22.90
CA CYS A 455 -4.10 -10.67 -23.61
C CYS A 455 -5.11 -10.84 -24.76
N GLN A 456 -5.07 -11.96 -25.50
CA GLN A 456 -6.02 -12.24 -26.58
C GLN A 456 -7.45 -12.43 -26.06
N VAL A 457 -7.63 -13.18 -24.97
CA VAL A 457 -8.94 -13.38 -24.33
C VAL A 457 -9.50 -12.05 -23.82
N ILE A 458 -8.66 -11.23 -23.19
CA ILE A 458 -9.06 -9.92 -22.65
C ILE A 458 -9.43 -8.96 -23.77
N SER A 459 -8.62 -8.81 -24.82
CA SER A 459 -8.96 -8.02 -26.01
C SER A 459 -10.31 -8.46 -26.59
N THR A 460 -10.54 -9.77 -26.75
CA THR A 460 -11.81 -10.31 -27.28
C THR A 460 -13.00 -9.90 -26.41
N ALA A 461 -12.88 -10.02 -25.09
CA ALA A 461 -13.93 -9.66 -24.15
C ALA A 461 -14.24 -8.15 -24.20
N LEU A 462 -13.20 -7.30 -24.23
CA LEU A 462 -13.33 -5.85 -24.33
C LEU A 462 -14.00 -5.44 -25.65
N ARG A 463 -13.61 -6.03 -26.79
CA ARG A 463 -14.27 -5.83 -28.10
C ARG A 463 -15.73 -6.29 -28.10
N GLY A 464 -16.07 -7.26 -27.24
CA GLY A 464 -17.44 -7.72 -27.02
C GLY A 464 -18.30 -6.78 -26.17
N GLY A 465 -17.73 -5.71 -25.62
CA GLY A 465 -18.42 -4.76 -24.75
C GLY A 465 -18.51 -5.19 -23.27
N TYR A 466 -17.71 -6.17 -22.85
CA TYR A 466 -17.65 -6.62 -21.45
C TYR A 466 -16.59 -5.83 -20.68
N HIS A 467 -16.90 -5.42 -19.45
CA HIS A 467 -15.89 -4.85 -18.55
C HIS A 467 -15.22 -5.98 -17.77
N VAL A 468 -13.89 -6.05 -17.83
CA VAL A 468 -13.09 -7.18 -17.38
C VAL A 468 -12.38 -6.84 -16.09
N LEU A 469 -12.70 -7.55 -15.01
CA LEU A 469 -11.84 -7.68 -13.84
C LEU A 469 -10.91 -8.90 -14.04
N GLN A 470 -9.65 -8.64 -14.35
CA GLN A 470 -8.62 -9.68 -14.38
C GLN A 470 -8.16 -9.96 -12.95
N SER A 471 -8.09 -11.23 -12.57
CA SER A 471 -7.51 -11.68 -11.30
C SER A 471 -6.60 -12.89 -11.52
N ASP A 472 -5.39 -12.83 -10.96
CA ASP A 472 -4.53 -14.01 -10.81
C ASP A 472 -5.09 -14.95 -9.73
N LEU A 473 -4.69 -16.23 -9.80
CA LEU A 473 -5.20 -17.29 -8.91
C LEU A 473 -4.67 -17.17 -7.48
N ASP A 474 -3.62 -16.41 -7.25
CA ASP A 474 -3.02 -16.16 -5.95
C ASP A 474 -3.57 -14.88 -5.28
N VAL A 475 -4.79 -14.46 -5.67
CA VAL A 475 -5.56 -13.40 -5.03
C VAL A 475 -6.63 -14.01 -4.13
N ILE A 476 -6.67 -13.59 -2.86
CA ILE A 476 -7.82 -13.86 -1.99
C ILE A 476 -8.75 -12.64 -2.05
N TRP A 477 -9.99 -12.85 -2.49
CA TRP A 477 -11.04 -11.83 -2.45
C TRP A 477 -11.76 -11.88 -1.09
N LEU A 478 -11.77 -10.75 -0.39
CA LEU A 478 -12.45 -10.60 0.91
C LEU A 478 -13.86 -10.02 0.74
N LYS A 479 -14.08 -9.26 -0.34
CA LYS A 479 -15.32 -8.55 -0.67
C LYS A 479 -15.53 -8.56 -2.18
N ASP A 480 -16.78 -8.45 -2.62
CA ASP A 480 -17.09 -8.15 -4.02
C ASP A 480 -16.52 -6.77 -4.40
N PRO A 481 -15.58 -6.69 -5.36
CA PRO A 481 -14.95 -5.44 -5.77
C PRO A 481 -15.73 -4.70 -6.86
N PHE A 482 -16.74 -5.29 -7.51
CA PHE A 482 -17.44 -4.63 -8.61
C PHE A 482 -18.12 -3.31 -8.24
N PRO A 483 -18.70 -3.12 -7.04
CA PRO A 483 -19.23 -1.84 -6.61
C PRO A 483 -18.17 -0.72 -6.58
N PHE A 484 -16.89 -1.06 -6.34
CA PHE A 484 -15.80 -0.08 -6.31
C PHE A 484 -15.49 0.53 -7.69
N PHE A 485 -15.55 -0.30 -8.74
CA PHE A 485 -15.20 0.12 -10.11
C PHE A 485 -16.31 0.90 -10.84
N PHE A 486 -17.51 1.00 -10.25
CA PHE A 486 -18.67 1.66 -10.87
C PHE A 486 -18.53 3.20 -10.90
N ASN A 487 -17.58 3.77 -10.16
CA ASN A 487 -17.57 5.19 -9.77
C ASN A 487 -16.50 6.07 -10.45
N GLY A 488 -15.76 5.51 -11.43
CA GLY A 488 -14.67 6.24 -12.11
C GLY A 488 -15.00 6.69 -13.53
N ASP A 489 -14.31 7.75 -14.00
CA ASP A 489 -14.19 8.08 -15.44
C ASP A 489 -13.04 7.30 -16.10
N TYR A 490 -12.49 6.29 -15.42
CA TYR A 490 -11.32 5.53 -15.87
C TYR A 490 -11.70 4.38 -16.79
N GLU A 491 -10.97 4.23 -17.90
CA GLU A 491 -11.04 3.07 -18.78
C GLU A 491 -10.23 1.89 -18.23
N TYR A 492 -9.22 2.17 -17.41
CA TYR A 492 -8.32 1.16 -16.85
C TYR A 492 -7.94 1.46 -15.40
N GLU A 493 -8.14 0.51 -14.51
CA GLU A 493 -7.80 0.65 -13.10
C GLU A 493 -6.94 -0.54 -12.69
N ILE A 494 -5.69 -0.29 -12.35
CA ILE A 494 -4.69 -1.36 -12.26
C ILE A 494 -3.98 -1.35 -10.92
N GLN A 495 -3.76 -2.54 -10.34
CA GLN A 495 -3.04 -2.65 -9.08
C GLN A 495 -1.59 -2.17 -9.26
N SER A 496 -1.04 -1.50 -8.25
CA SER A 496 0.41 -1.25 -8.25
C SER A 496 1.21 -2.51 -7.98
N ASP A 497 2.29 -2.66 -8.73
CA ASP A 497 3.35 -3.60 -8.43
C ASP A 497 4.50 -2.97 -7.62
N GLY A 498 4.40 -1.71 -7.21
CA GLY A 498 5.46 -1.02 -6.45
C GLY A 498 5.53 -1.44 -4.96
N ARG A 499 6.73 -1.52 -4.40
CA ARG A 499 6.96 -1.81 -2.96
C ARG A 499 6.48 -0.68 -2.04
N ARG A 500 6.39 0.54 -2.57
CA ARG A 500 6.02 1.75 -1.82
C ARG A 500 4.55 2.16 -1.93
N GLY A 501 3.75 1.52 -2.77
CA GLY A 501 2.38 1.92 -2.96
C GLY A 501 2.13 2.31 -4.40
N PHE A 502 2.28 3.58 -4.74
CA PHE A 502 1.97 4.10 -6.08
C PHE A 502 3.18 4.21 -7.00
N THR A 503 4.38 4.38 -6.44
CA THR A 503 5.59 4.67 -7.21
C THR A 503 6.75 3.76 -6.83
N GLU A 504 7.59 3.42 -7.81
CA GLU A 504 8.82 2.64 -7.65
C GLU A 504 9.98 3.37 -8.35
N ARG A 505 11.22 3.17 -7.88
CA ARG A 505 12.43 3.71 -8.54
C ARG A 505 13.29 2.54 -8.99
N ASP A 506 13.13 2.11 -10.24
CA ASP A 506 13.88 0.99 -10.84
C ASP A 506 15.01 1.51 -11.77
N PRO A 507 16.26 1.02 -11.64
CA PRO A 507 17.35 1.42 -12.53
C PRO A 507 17.19 0.95 -13.98
N ALA A 508 16.35 -0.06 -14.25
CA ALA A 508 16.01 -0.53 -15.59
C ALA A 508 14.83 0.25 -16.23
N ALA A 509 14.13 1.08 -15.47
CA ALA A 509 13.00 1.89 -15.93
C ALA A 509 12.90 3.20 -15.12
N PRO A 510 13.39 4.33 -15.63
CA PRO A 510 13.54 5.57 -14.87
C PRO A 510 12.23 6.32 -14.47
N PHE A 511 11.03 5.73 -14.60
CA PHE A 511 9.75 6.41 -14.31
C PHE A 511 8.68 5.62 -13.52
N ARG A 512 7.57 6.32 -13.21
CA ARG A 512 6.99 6.58 -11.88
C ARG A 512 5.92 5.62 -11.35
N GLU A 513 5.18 4.87 -12.16
CA GLU A 513 4.07 4.01 -11.70
C GLU A 513 4.28 2.58 -12.17
N PHE A 514 4.71 1.70 -11.26
CA PHE A 514 4.93 0.28 -11.56
C PHE A 514 3.60 -0.44 -11.38
N VAL A 515 3.02 -0.97 -12.46
CA VAL A 515 1.69 -1.60 -12.42
C VAL A 515 1.78 -3.13 -12.52
N ASN A 516 0.79 -3.81 -11.96
CA ASN A 516 0.70 -5.26 -11.90
C ASN A 516 -0.27 -5.78 -12.97
N SER A 517 0.19 -6.65 -13.88
CA SER A 517 -0.67 -7.19 -14.95
C SER A 517 -1.55 -8.37 -14.51
N GLY A 518 -1.49 -8.77 -13.24
CA GLY A 518 -2.27 -9.85 -12.64
C GLY A 518 -3.57 -9.41 -11.98
N LEU A 519 -3.73 -8.11 -11.67
CA LEU A 519 -4.95 -7.58 -11.06
C LEU A 519 -5.31 -6.19 -11.61
N PHE A 520 -6.40 -6.11 -12.37
CA PHE A 520 -6.92 -4.85 -12.91
C PHE A 520 -8.39 -4.95 -13.32
N TYR A 521 -9.03 -3.80 -13.46
CA TYR A 521 -10.33 -3.61 -14.08
C TYR A 521 -10.20 -2.80 -15.37
N ALA A 522 -10.65 -3.34 -16.50
CA ALA A 522 -10.62 -2.73 -17.81
C ALA A 522 -12.03 -2.58 -18.38
N ARG A 523 -12.42 -1.39 -18.80
CA ARG A 523 -13.74 -1.17 -19.41
C ARG A 523 -13.75 -1.68 -20.85
N GLY A 524 -14.79 -2.42 -21.24
CA GLY A 524 -15.03 -2.85 -22.62
C GLY A 524 -15.36 -1.70 -23.59
N THR A 525 -14.40 -0.81 -23.82
CA THR A 525 -14.44 0.22 -24.87
C THR A 525 -13.60 -0.26 -26.06
N PRO A 526 -13.93 0.18 -27.30
CA PRO A 526 -13.09 -0.11 -28.47
C PRO A 526 -11.64 0.34 -28.27
N ARG A 527 -11.44 1.52 -27.67
CA ARG A 527 -10.13 2.08 -27.36
C ARG A 527 -9.32 1.19 -26.41
N MET A 528 -9.94 0.68 -25.35
CA MET A 528 -9.27 -0.23 -24.42
C MET A 528 -8.96 -1.58 -25.06
N ALA A 529 -9.79 -2.05 -25.99
CA ALA A 529 -9.46 -3.22 -26.79
C ALA A 529 -8.27 -2.99 -27.73
N ASP A 530 -8.22 -1.84 -28.41
CA ASP A 530 -7.11 -1.47 -29.27
C ASP A 530 -5.79 -1.36 -28.47
N PHE A 531 -5.86 -0.89 -27.21
CA PHE A 531 -4.72 -0.90 -26.29
C PHE A 531 -4.17 -2.32 -26.05
N TYR A 532 -5.05 -3.30 -25.82
CA TYR A 532 -4.62 -4.69 -25.67
C TYR A 532 -4.10 -5.29 -26.98
N ASP A 533 -4.60 -4.87 -28.14
CA ASP A 533 -4.05 -5.31 -29.43
C ASP A 533 -2.63 -4.78 -29.65
N ILE A 534 -2.34 -3.53 -29.26
CA ILE A 534 -0.98 -2.99 -29.22
C ILE A 534 -0.10 -3.82 -28.28
N LEU A 535 -0.60 -4.16 -27.08
CA LEU A 535 0.14 -4.99 -26.14
C LEU A 535 0.45 -6.38 -26.72
N ILE A 536 -0.54 -7.03 -27.34
CA ILE A 536 -0.39 -8.34 -28.00
C ILE A 536 0.71 -8.27 -29.06
N HIS A 537 0.68 -7.25 -29.93
CA HIS A 537 1.68 -7.05 -30.97
C HIS A 537 3.07 -6.82 -30.38
N THR A 538 3.17 -5.93 -29.39
CA THR A 538 4.44 -5.59 -28.71
C THR A 538 5.05 -6.81 -28.05
N VAL A 539 4.23 -7.63 -27.40
CA VAL A 539 4.64 -8.90 -26.78
C VAL A 539 5.12 -9.91 -27.83
N TYR A 540 4.42 -10.01 -28.96
CA TYR A 540 4.79 -10.88 -30.08
C TYR A 540 6.15 -10.49 -30.68
N GLU A 541 6.42 -9.20 -30.85
CA GLU A 541 7.70 -8.68 -31.35
C GLU A 541 8.84 -8.78 -30.33
N ASN A 542 8.51 -8.82 -29.03
CA ASN A 542 9.47 -8.83 -27.94
C ASN A 542 9.37 -10.12 -27.10
N PRO A 543 9.52 -11.32 -27.69
CA PRO A 543 9.17 -12.56 -27.00
C PRO A 543 10.02 -12.80 -25.74
N LYS A 544 11.24 -12.24 -25.66
CA LYS A 544 12.14 -12.39 -24.50
C LYS A 544 11.84 -11.42 -23.35
N ARG A 545 11.00 -10.40 -23.54
CA ARG A 545 10.64 -9.41 -22.51
C ARG A 545 9.40 -9.88 -21.74
N ARG A 546 9.27 -9.44 -20.49
CA ARG A 546 8.08 -9.72 -19.67
C ARG A 546 6.93 -8.84 -20.12
N GLU A 547 5.73 -9.42 -20.27
CA GLU A 547 4.53 -8.68 -20.66
C GLU A 547 4.23 -7.52 -19.70
N GLN A 548 4.31 -7.69 -18.37
CA GLN A 548 4.11 -6.58 -17.43
C GLN A 548 5.08 -5.40 -17.67
N HIS A 549 6.33 -5.67 -18.07
CA HIS A 549 7.26 -4.59 -18.44
C HIS A 549 6.83 -3.86 -19.71
N LEU A 550 6.30 -4.61 -20.69
CA LEU A 550 5.78 -4.03 -21.92
C LEU A 550 4.49 -3.26 -21.65
N LEU A 551 3.61 -3.76 -20.79
CA LEU A 551 2.43 -3.06 -20.27
C LEU A 551 2.82 -1.71 -19.66
N ASN A 552 3.82 -1.67 -18.77
CA ASN A 552 4.34 -0.43 -18.21
C ASN A 552 4.82 0.52 -19.32
N THR A 553 5.56 0.01 -20.32
CA THR A 553 6.07 0.83 -21.44
C THR A 553 4.93 1.44 -22.27
N ILE A 554 3.89 0.66 -22.60
CA ILE A 554 2.77 1.17 -23.41
C ILE A 554 1.83 2.08 -22.61
N LEU A 555 1.67 1.86 -21.30
CA LEU A 555 0.93 2.79 -20.42
C LEU A 555 1.68 4.10 -20.24
N GLU A 556 3.01 4.07 -20.19
CA GLU A 556 3.83 5.28 -20.11
C GLU A 556 3.76 6.08 -21.41
N ALA A 557 3.87 5.41 -22.56
CA ALA A 557 3.69 6.05 -23.86
C ALA A 557 2.26 6.59 -24.05
N ASN A 558 1.28 5.88 -23.51
CA ASN A 558 -0.16 6.15 -23.55
C ASN A 558 -0.66 6.71 -24.89
N VAL A 559 -0.24 6.13 -26.01
CA VAL A 559 -0.52 6.64 -27.36
C VAL A 559 -2.03 6.74 -27.67
N LEU A 560 -2.84 5.90 -27.04
CA LEU A 560 -4.31 5.90 -27.17
C LEU A 560 -5.01 6.82 -26.17
N ARG A 561 -4.26 7.56 -25.33
CA ARG A 561 -4.78 8.42 -24.25
C ARG A 561 -5.78 7.70 -23.34
N ILE A 562 -5.47 6.45 -22.97
CA ILE A 562 -6.25 5.68 -22.01
C ILE A 562 -6.28 6.44 -20.69
N HIS A 563 -7.48 6.71 -20.18
CA HIS A 563 -7.63 7.27 -18.85
C HIS A 563 -7.51 6.14 -17.83
N TYR A 564 -6.38 6.10 -17.10
CA TYR A 564 -6.12 5.07 -16.12
C TYR A 564 -5.80 5.61 -14.73
N ARG A 565 -6.00 4.78 -13.71
CA ARG A 565 -5.48 5.02 -12.36
C ARG A 565 -4.85 3.78 -11.76
N VAL A 566 -3.90 4.00 -10.85
CA VAL A 566 -3.39 2.95 -9.97
C VAL A 566 -4.33 2.78 -8.79
N LEU A 567 -4.72 1.53 -8.49
CA LEU A 567 -5.58 1.20 -7.35
C LEU A 567 -4.90 1.53 -6.03
N ASP A 568 -5.68 1.98 -5.04
CA ASP A 568 -5.16 2.30 -3.71
C ASP A 568 -4.49 1.06 -3.08
N PRO A 569 -3.17 1.11 -2.81
CA PRO A 569 -2.41 0.03 -2.18
C PRO A 569 -2.98 -0.44 -0.84
N VAL A 570 -3.66 0.42 -0.08
CA VAL A 570 -4.28 0.04 1.19
C VAL A 570 -5.48 -0.87 0.97
N LEU A 571 -6.23 -0.66 -0.11
CA LEU A 571 -7.43 -1.41 -0.47
C LEU A 571 -7.14 -2.62 -1.36
N PHE A 572 -6.13 -2.51 -2.22
CA PHE A 572 -5.69 -3.54 -3.16
C PHE A 572 -4.18 -3.80 -3.03
N PRO A 573 -3.70 -4.22 -1.84
CA PRO A 573 -2.27 -4.40 -1.62
C PRO A 573 -1.69 -5.53 -2.49
N ASN A 574 -0.52 -5.27 -3.07
CA ASN A 574 0.31 -6.35 -3.58
C ASN A 574 0.97 -7.13 -2.41
N GLY A 575 1.58 -8.26 -2.70
CA GLY A 575 2.15 -9.17 -1.72
C GLY A 575 3.29 -8.56 -0.92
N PHE A 576 4.10 -7.68 -1.52
CA PHE A 576 5.11 -6.96 -0.74
C PHE A 576 4.44 -6.01 0.27
N GLN A 577 3.45 -5.24 -0.19
CA GLN A 577 2.72 -4.29 0.64
C GLN A 577 1.96 -4.98 1.79
N HIS A 578 1.33 -6.13 1.52
CA HIS A 578 0.63 -6.92 2.52
C HIS A 578 1.60 -7.65 3.46
N PHE A 579 2.41 -8.59 2.94
CA PHE A 579 3.21 -9.50 3.76
C PHE A 579 4.48 -8.89 4.34
N SER A 580 5.05 -7.84 3.72
CA SER A 580 6.29 -7.22 4.21
C SER A 580 6.09 -5.91 4.98
N ARG A 581 4.98 -5.22 4.75
CA ARG A 581 4.73 -3.87 5.31
C ARG A 581 3.45 -3.76 6.12
N ALA A 582 2.54 -4.73 6.00
CA ALA A 582 1.24 -4.76 6.67
C ALA A 582 0.45 -3.46 6.49
N ILE A 583 0.46 -2.86 5.29
CA ILE A 583 -0.04 -1.49 5.10
C ILE A 583 -1.55 -1.37 5.40
N SER A 584 -2.36 -2.36 5.03
CA SER A 584 -3.80 -2.36 5.29
C SER A 584 -4.08 -2.49 6.79
N THR A 585 -3.42 -3.45 7.46
CA THR A 585 -3.54 -3.66 8.91
C THR A 585 -3.11 -2.44 9.71
N ARG A 586 -1.97 -1.80 9.34
CA ARG A 586 -1.50 -0.56 9.98
C ARG A 586 -2.45 0.62 9.77
N ALA A 587 -3.14 0.66 8.63
CA ALA A 587 -4.17 1.65 8.36
C ALA A 587 -5.50 1.35 9.08
N GLY A 588 -5.65 0.18 9.70
CA GLY A 588 -6.91 -0.26 10.30
C GLY A 588 -8.02 -0.50 9.27
N VAL A 589 -7.65 -0.86 8.03
CA VAL A 589 -8.56 -1.06 6.91
C VAL A 589 -8.52 -2.51 6.46
N GLU A 590 -9.69 -3.11 6.28
CA GLU A 590 -9.83 -4.40 5.62
C GLU A 590 -9.84 -4.21 4.09
N PRO A 591 -8.84 -4.74 3.36
CA PRO A 591 -8.74 -4.56 1.91
C PRO A 591 -9.84 -5.32 1.17
N PHE A 592 -10.04 -5.04 -0.13
CA PHE A 592 -10.90 -5.84 -1.00
C PHE A 592 -10.29 -7.21 -1.30
N CYS A 593 -8.95 -7.26 -1.39
CA CYS A 593 -8.23 -8.47 -1.69
C CYS A 593 -6.84 -8.53 -1.03
N ILE A 594 -6.28 -9.73 -0.99
CA ILE A 594 -4.88 -9.99 -0.64
C ILE A 594 -4.23 -10.68 -1.84
N HIS A 595 -3.32 -10.00 -2.53
CA HIS A 595 -2.59 -10.57 -3.66
C HIS A 595 -1.25 -11.15 -3.18
N ASN A 596 -1.02 -12.44 -3.38
CA ASN A 596 0.19 -13.15 -2.92
C ASN A 596 1.29 -13.25 -3.99
N ASN A 597 1.50 -12.16 -4.73
CA ASN A 597 2.64 -11.97 -5.62
C ASN A 597 3.90 -11.53 -4.83
N TRP A 598 4.98 -11.14 -5.52
CA TRP A 598 6.29 -10.82 -4.89
C TRP A 598 6.99 -12.00 -4.20
N VAL A 599 6.66 -13.21 -4.64
CA VAL A 599 7.20 -14.48 -4.15
C VAL A 599 7.19 -15.51 -5.27
N ASP A 600 8.22 -16.35 -5.31
CA ASP A 600 8.33 -17.50 -6.21
C ASP A 600 7.84 -18.78 -5.50
N GLY A 601 7.36 -19.73 -6.31
CA GLY A 601 7.01 -21.08 -5.85
C GLY A 601 5.60 -21.20 -5.25
N LYS A 602 4.92 -22.29 -5.59
CA LYS A 602 3.58 -22.62 -5.07
C LYS A 602 3.58 -22.83 -3.56
N HIS A 603 4.60 -23.50 -3.01
CA HIS A 603 4.64 -23.86 -1.59
C HIS A 603 4.77 -22.64 -0.69
N THR A 604 5.52 -21.62 -1.10
CA THR A 604 5.59 -20.35 -0.37
C THR A 604 4.24 -19.63 -0.35
N LYS A 605 3.48 -19.68 -1.47
CA LYS A 605 2.13 -19.11 -1.54
C LYS A 605 1.17 -19.83 -0.60
N GLU A 606 1.19 -21.16 -0.60
CA GLU A 606 0.40 -21.97 0.34
C GLU A 606 0.72 -21.63 1.79
N TYR A 607 2.01 -21.56 2.14
CA TYR A 607 2.46 -21.22 3.49
C TYR A 607 1.97 -19.84 3.93
N ARG A 608 2.13 -18.83 3.09
CA ARG A 608 1.62 -17.48 3.38
C ARG A 608 0.10 -17.46 3.60
N PHE A 609 -0.66 -18.22 2.82
CA PHE A 609 -2.11 -18.34 3.03
C PHE A 609 -2.48 -19.13 4.29
N ARG A 610 -1.73 -20.19 4.63
CA ARG A 610 -1.89 -20.90 5.90
C ARG A 610 -1.62 -19.98 7.08
N GLU A 611 -0.56 -19.17 7.02
CA GLU A 611 -0.22 -18.19 8.05
C GLU A 611 -1.37 -17.19 8.27
N LEU A 612 -2.04 -16.76 7.20
CA LEU A 612 -3.24 -15.91 7.29
C LEU A 612 -4.50 -16.65 7.78
N GLY A 613 -4.45 -17.97 7.95
CA GLY A 613 -5.61 -18.79 8.22
C GLY A 613 -6.55 -18.93 7.01
N MET A 614 -6.10 -18.55 5.81
CA MET A 614 -6.91 -18.46 4.59
C MET A 614 -6.56 -19.53 3.54
N TRP A 615 -6.10 -20.69 4.00
CA TRP A 615 -5.86 -21.87 3.17
C TRP A 615 -6.88 -22.96 3.49
N THR A 616 -7.61 -23.42 2.47
CA THR A 616 -8.76 -24.33 2.61
C THR A 616 -8.52 -25.72 2.02
N GLN A 617 -7.31 -25.99 1.53
CA GLN A 617 -7.00 -27.21 0.79
C GLN A 617 -6.14 -28.20 1.60
N ASP A 618 -6.03 -27.98 2.91
CA ASP A 618 -5.34 -28.92 3.79
C ASP A 618 -6.17 -30.21 3.92
N PRO A 619 -5.54 -31.39 3.78
CA PRO A 619 -6.23 -32.64 3.98
C PRO A 619 -6.52 -32.86 5.48
N PRO A 620 -7.49 -33.72 5.86
CA PRO A 620 -7.85 -33.94 7.26
C PRO A 620 -6.67 -34.30 8.17
N GLU A 621 -5.71 -35.05 7.64
CA GLU A 621 -4.49 -35.48 8.33
C GLU A 621 -3.61 -34.29 8.77
N TYR A 622 -3.71 -33.14 8.08
CA TYR A 622 -2.89 -31.96 8.37
C TYR A 622 -3.06 -31.44 9.81
N THR A 623 -4.26 -31.61 10.38
CA THR A 623 -4.66 -31.19 11.73
C THR A 623 -4.85 -32.36 12.70
N SER A 624 -4.47 -33.58 12.30
CA SER A 624 -4.67 -34.78 13.11
C SER A 624 -3.78 -34.77 14.36
N LEU A 625 -4.41 -34.89 15.53
CA LEU A 625 -3.72 -35.06 16.82
C LEU A 625 -3.47 -36.53 17.19
N LYS A 626 -3.88 -37.48 16.35
CA LYS A 626 -3.73 -38.91 16.62
C LYS A 626 -2.34 -39.43 16.27
N GLU A 627 -1.77 -38.88 15.20
CA GLU A 627 -0.54 -39.39 14.57
C GLU A 627 0.61 -38.37 14.65
N THR A 628 0.29 -37.09 14.90
CA THR A 628 1.29 -36.02 14.91
C THR A 628 1.35 -35.36 16.27
N LYS A 629 2.56 -35.28 16.81
CA LYS A 629 2.90 -34.58 18.04
C LYS A 629 3.63 -33.29 17.70
N TYR A 630 3.41 -32.23 18.47
CA TYR A 630 3.87 -30.89 18.14
C TYR A 630 4.83 -30.32 19.19
N LEU A 631 5.70 -29.41 18.74
CA LEU A 631 6.54 -28.56 19.58
C LEU A 631 6.25 -27.09 19.24
N ALA A 632 6.02 -26.26 20.26
CA ALA A 632 5.85 -24.82 20.10
C ALA A 632 6.62 -24.06 21.19
N TYR A 633 6.83 -22.76 20.99
CA TYR A 633 7.47 -21.89 21.97
C TYR A 633 6.94 -20.45 21.91
N TYR A 634 6.99 -19.73 23.03
CA TYR A 634 6.37 -18.40 23.17
C TYR A 634 7.18 -17.24 22.56
N GLU A 635 8.49 -17.38 22.41
CA GLU A 635 9.34 -16.35 21.82
C GLU A 635 9.26 -16.32 20.28
N PRO A 636 9.54 -15.17 19.63
CA PRO A 636 9.98 -13.90 20.21
C PRO A 636 8.83 -12.99 20.66
N THR A 637 9.11 -12.15 21.65
CA THR A 637 8.25 -10.99 21.98
C THR A 637 8.67 -9.78 21.16
N ILE A 638 7.80 -8.78 20.98
CA ILE A 638 8.11 -7.54 20.24
C ILE A 638 9.38 -6.86 20.78
N ALA A 639 9.55 -6.79 22.10
CA ALA A 639 10.74 -6.20 22.72
C ALA A 639 12.03 -7.01 22.45
N ASN A 640 11.92 -8.33 22.30
CA ASN A 640 13.05 -9.25 22.14
C ASN A 640 12.97 -10.04 20.83
N ASN A 641 12.66 -9.36 19.71
CA ASN A 641 12.49 -9.97 18.39
C ASN A 641 13.69 -9.80 17.43
N GLY A 642 14.87 -9.44 17.96
CA GLY A 642 16.06 -9.27 17.12
C GLY A 642 16.36 -10.52 16.30
N TRP A 643 16.50 -10.37 14.98
CA TRP A 643 16.61 -11.50 14.03
C TRP A 643 17.62 -12.57 14.43
N ASN A 644 18.78 -12.19 14.95
CA ASN A 644 19.81 -13.15 15.39
C ASN A 644 19.34 -14.05 16.53
N ASN A 645 18.56 -13.51 17.46
CA ASN A 645 18.01 -14.28 18.57
C ASN A 645 16.89 -15.20 18.09
N VAL A 646 16.06 -14.73 17.16
CA VAL A 646 15.00 -15.54 16.53
C VAL A 646 15.62 -16.71 15.76
N ARG A 647 16.67 -16.47 14.96
CA ARG A 647 17.37 -17.54 14.24
C ARG A 647 18.04 -18.54 15.19
N ALA A 648 18.66 -18.08 16.27
CA ALA A 648 19.23 -18.97 17.28
C ALA A 648 18.15 -19.82 17.96
N SER A 649 16.99 -19.23 18.25
CA SER A 649 15.83 -19.95 18.79
C SER A 649 15.33 -21.01 17.81
N LEU A 650 15.24 -20.67 16.52
CA LEU A 650 14.83 -21.59 15.47
C LEU A 650 15.78 -22.80 15.36
N ARG A 651 17.10 -22.58 15.44
CA ARG A 651 18.10 -23.67 15.45
C ARG A 651 17.87 -24.63 16.62
N SER A 652 17.73 -24.11 17.83
CA SER A 652 17.47 -24.94 19.01
C SER A 652 16.12 -25.65 18.93
N ALA A 653 15.08 -24.97 18.44
CA ALA A 653 13.75 -25.54 18.29
C ALA A 653 13.72 -26.69 17.27
N LEU A 654 14.43 -26.54 16.14
CA LEU A 654 14.57 -27.60 15.14
C LEU A 654 15.30 -28.83 15.71
N ALA A 655 16.34 -28.62 16.52
CA ALA A 655 17.06 -29.72 17.17
C ALA A 655 16.15 -30.46 18.17
N ILE A 656 15.48 -29.72 19.05
CA ILE A 656 14.55 -30.29 20.04
C ILE A 656 13.38 -31.00 19.35
N ALA A 657 12.83 -30.43 18.28
CA ALA A 657 11.77 -31.03 17.48
C ALA A 657 12.22 -32.36 16.86
N LYS A 658 13.43 -32.40 16.27
CA LYS A 658 14.02 -33.63 15.71
C LYS A 658 14.28 -34.69 16.78
N LEU A 659 14.81 -34.30 17.94
CA LEU A 659 15.11 -35.22 19.05
C LEU A 659 13.84 -35.86 19.63
N LEU A 660 12.77 -35.08 19.72
CA LEU A 660 11.52 -35.51 20.34
C LEU A 660 10.50 -36.05 19.32
N ASP A 661 10.89 -36.22 18.06
CA ASP A 661 10.03 -36.66 16.94
C ASP A 661 8.72 -35.85 16.85
N ARG A 662 8.86 -34.52 16.77
CA ARG A 662 7.73 -33.58 16.81
C ARG A 662 7.74 -32.63 15.64
N THR A 663 6.56 -32.36 15.09
CA THR A 663 6.35 -31.29 14.11
C THR A 663 6.52 -29.93 14.80
N LEU A 664 7.43 -29.10 14.29
CA LEU A 664 7.70 -27.77 14.86
C LEU A 664 6.63 -26.76 14.41
N ILE A 665 5.96 -26.12 15.35
CA ILE A 665 5.14 -24.94 15.06
C ILE A 665 6.05 -23.71 15.10
N LEU A 666 6.17 -23.03 13.97
CA LEU A 666 7.03 -21.85 13.81
C LEU A 666 6.54 -20.68 14.68
N PRO A 667 7.45 -19.80 15.15
CA PRO A 667 7.04 -18.60 15.86
C PRO A 667 6.56 -17.52 14.88
N LYS A 668 5.98 -16.44 15.42
CA LYS A 668 5.78 -15.20 14.65
C LYS A 668 7.15 -14.57 14.34
N PHE A 669 7.34 -14.13 13.10
CA PHE A 669 8.51 -13.33 12.70
C PHE A 669 8.13 -11.87 12.56
N TYR A 670 9.09 -10.96 12.71
CA TYR A 670 8.84 -9.53 12.65
C TYR A 670 9.83 -8.88 11.68
N SER A 671 9.37 -7.87 10.93
CA SER A 671 10.24 -7.17 9.97
C SER A 671 11.20 -6.17 10.63
N HIS A 672 10.82 -5.59 11.78
CA HIS A 672 11.53 -4.53 12.46
C HIS A 672 11.67 -4.83 13.96
N HIS A 673 12.79 -4.41 14.55
CA HIS A 673 13.04 -4.62 15.97
C HIS A 673 12.13 -3.71 16.82
N GLY A 674 11.45 -4.27 17.84
CA GLY A 674 10.59 -3.48 18.73
C GLY A 674 9.29 -2.97 18.09
N LYS A 675 8.94 -3.45 16.89
CA LYS A 675 7.71 -3.06 16.18
C LYS A 675 6.82 -4.27 15.91
N ASP A 676 5.52 -4.06 16.01
CA ASP A 676 4.50 -5.09 15.78
C ASP A 676 4.12 -5.18 14.28
N VAL A 677 5.08 -5.62 13.46
CA VAL A 677 4.85 -5.86 12.03
C VAL A 677 5.29 -7.27 11.71
N VAL A 678 4.31 -8.18 11.82
CA VAL A 678 4.49 -9.62 11.59
C VAL A 678 4.78 -9.87 10.12
N VAL A 679 5.73 -10.78 9.87
CA VAL A 679 6.08 -11.29 8.55
C VAL A 679 6.18 -12.81 8.61
N THR A 680 6.19 -13.44 7.44
CA THR A 680 6.37 -14.89 7.28
C THR A 680 7.85 -15.27 7.21
N LEU A 681 8.16 -16.56 7.39
CA LEU A 681 9.52 -17.10 7.36
C LEU A 681 10.31 -16.70 6.09
N ASP A 682 9.63 -16.67 4.94
CA ASP A 682 10.22 -16.36 3.63
C ASP A 682 10.76 -14.92 3.52
N TYR A 683 10.40 -14.05 4.47
CA TYR A 683 10.97 -12.70 4.55
C TYR A 683 12.48 -12.71 4.85
N PHE A 684 12.94 -13.71 5.60
CA PHE A 684 14.35 -13.85 6.01
C PHE A 684 15.05 -15.05 5.39
N LEU A 685 14.35 -16.16 5.18
CA LEU A 685 14.93 -17.41 4.72
C LEU A 685 14.37 -17.83 3.36
N ASP A 686 15.15 -18.65 2.66
CA ASP A 686 14.71 -19.34 1.45
C ASP A 686 13.74 -20.45 1.86
N TYR A 687 12.43 -20.20 1.67
CA TYR A 687 11.38 -21.08 2.15
C TYR A 687 11.41 -22.47 1.48
N ASP A 688 11.71 -22.55 0.19
CA ASP A 688 11.78 -23.83 -0.51
C ASP A 688 12.96 -24.67 0.00
N ALA A 689 14.11 -24.04 0.24
CA ALA A 689 15.25 -24.72 0.86
C ALA A 689 14.93 -25.18 2.30
N PHE A 690 14.23 -24.34 3.07
CA PHE A 690 13.80 -24.66 4.43
C PHE A 690 12.85 -25.85 4.44
N SER A 691 11.74 -25.78 3.71
CA SER A 691 10.69 -26.80 3.71
C SER A 691 11.17 -28.14 3.14
N ALA A 692 12.09 -28.13 2.16
CA ALA A 692 12.71 -29.35 1.65
C ALA A 692 13.70 -29.99 2.65
N THR A 693 14.24 -29.22 3.59
CA THR A 693 15.20 -29.70 4.59
C THR A 693 14.52 -30.09 5.90
N PHE A 694 13.47 -29.34 6.29
CA PHE A 694 12.68 -29.52 7.50
C PHE A 694 11.20 -29.60 7.09
N PRO A 695 10.70 -30.78 6.65
CA PRO A 695 9.31 -30.91 6.18
C PRO A 695 8.27 -30.89 7.31
N ASP A 696 8.68 -31.30 8.51
CA ASP A 696 7.78 -31.45 9.67
C ASP A 696 7.63 -30.15 10.45
N PHE A 697 6.93 -29.18 9.85
CA PHE A 697 6.59 -27.93 10.52
C PHE A 697 5.16 -27.47 10.24
N ARG A 698 4.70 -26.48 11.01
CA ARG A 698 3.46 -25.74 10.80
C ARG A 698 3.68 -24.23 10.97
N GLU A 699 2.84 -23.44 10.32
CA GLU A 699 2.75 -21.99 10.46
C GLU A 699 2.40 -21.55 11.89
N SER A 700 2.71 -20.31 12.25
CA SER A 700 2.55 -19.86 13.64
C SER A 700 1.10 -19.85 14.11
N THR A 701 0.16 -19.55 13.20
CA THR A 701 -1.27 -19.56 13.46
C THR A 701 -1.87 -20.95 13.65
N PHE A 702 -1.13 -22.03 13.37
CA PHE A 702 -1.59 -23.40 13.63
C PHE A 702 -1.97 -23.62 15.09
N THR A 703 -1.15 -23.09 16.02
CA THR A 703 -1.39 -23.25 17.46
C THR A 703 -2.75 -22.71 17.87
N GLU A 704 -3.10 -21.51 17.40
CA GLU A 704 -4.35 -20.83 17.74
C GLU A 704 -5.56 -21.59 17.16
N ARG A 705 -5.41 -22.20 15.97
CA ARG A 705 -6.48 -22.94 15.27
C ARG A 705 -6.72 -24.34 15.84
N VAL A 706 -5.66 -25.08 16.16
CA VAL A 706 -5.74 -26.51 16.53
C VAL A 706 -5.65 -26.73 18.05
N PHE A 707 -5.00 -25.82 18.78
CA PHE A 707 -4.84 -25.88 20.24
C PHE A 707 -5.34 -24.61 20.95
N PRO A 708 -6.64 -24.26 20.80
CA PRO A 708 -7.20 -23.01 21.33
C PRO A 708 -7.28 -22.97 22.87
N ALA A 709 -7.21 -24.13 23.54
CA ALA A 709 -7.22 -24.21 24.98
C ALA A 709 -5.90 -23.68 25.60
N PRO A 710 -5.94 -23.03 26.78
CA PRO A 710 -4.75 -22.71 27.55
C PRO A 710 -3.93 -23.98 27.81
N PRO A 711 -2.58 -23.89 27.83
CA PRO A 711 -1.78 -25.05 28.14
C PRO A 711 -1.97 -25.48 29.59
N THR A 712 -1.97 -26.79 29.82
CA THR A 712 -1.96 -27.37 31.17
C THR A 712 -0.65 -27.10 31.90
N GLN A 713 0.45 -26.99 31.15
CA GLN A 713 1.78 -26.69 31.66
C GLN A 713 2.68 -26.09 30.57
N ILE A 714 3.74 -25.39 31.00
CA ILE A 714 4.79 -24.84 30.15
C ILE A 714 6.13 -25.42 30.59
N PHE A 715 6.94 -25.84 29.62
CA PHE A 715 8.26 -26.40 29.88
C PHE A 715 9.33 -25.32 29.82
N HIS A 716 10.14 -25.22 30.85
CA HIS A 716 11.21 -24.25 30.97
C HIS A 716 12.55 -24.96 31.10
N ILE A 717 13.42 -24.78 30.10
CA ILE A 717 14.84 -25.17 30.23
C ILE A 717 15.57 -23.96 30.81
N ASP A 718 15.99 -24.06 32.06
CA ASP A 718 16.74 -23.02 32.77
C ASP A 718 18.21 -23.07 32.36
N ILE A 719 18.69 -21.93 31.84
CA ILE A 719 20.06 -21.70 31.39
C ILE A 719 20.78 -20.62 32.22
N GLY A 720 20.20 -20.23 33.37
CA GLY A 720 20.74 -19.23 34.28
C GLY A 720 19.90 -17.95 34.37
N SER A 721 20.48 -16.90 34.95
CA SER A 721 19.78 -15.63 35.20
C SER A 721 19.18 -15.03 33.92
N SER A 722 17.90 -14.64 33.99
CA SER A 722 17.12 -14.07 32.87
C SER A 722 16.75 -15.05 31.76
N SER A 723 16.69 -16.34 32.05
CA SER A 723 16.21 -17.37 31.12
C SER A 723 14.69 -17.28 30.87
N LEU A 724 13.90 -16.77 31.81
CA LEU A 724 12.43 -16.72 31.69
C LEU A 724 11.94 -15.42 31.03
N GLY A 725 11.12 -15.55 29.97
CA GLY A 725 10.39 -14.46 29.34
C GLY A 725 9.02 -14.21 29.99
N PRO A 726 8.22 -13.25 29.49
CA PRO A 726 6.84 -13.09 29.92
C PRO A 726 6.02 -14.31 29.48
N LEU A 727 5.37 -14.96 30.44
CA LEU A 727 4.54 -16.15 30.22
C LEU A 727 3.09 -15.89 30.67
N PRO A 728 2.12 -16.70 30.20
CA PRO A 728 0.77 -16.70 30.75
C PRO A 728 0.79 -16.85 32.28
N LYS A 729 -0.06 -16.07 32.95
CA LYS A 729 -0.24 -16.20 34.39
C LYS A 729 -1.00 -17.50 34.69
N ASP A 730 -0.72 -18.08 35.86
CA ASP A 730 -1.48 -19.21 36.41
C ASP A 730 -1.36 -20.53 35.62
N VAL A 731 -0.40 -20.64 34.69
CA VAL A 731 -0.03 -21.92 34.07
C VAL A 731 1.20 -22.51 34.79
N PRO A 732 1.14 -23.77 35.27
CA PRO A 732 2.28 -24.45 35.89
C PRO A 732 3.53 -24.48 34.99
N LEU A 733 4.71 -24.27 35.58
CA LEU A 733 6.00 -24.43 34.91
C LEU A 733 6.69 -25.74 35.34
N VAL A 734 7.02 -26.58 34.37
CA VAL A 734 7.92 -27.71 34.54
C VAL A 734 9.32 -27.24 34.19
N THR A 735 10.23 -27.19 35.17
CA THR A 735 11.58 -26.62 34.99
C THR A 735 12.65 -27.70 34.98
N PHE A 736 13.48 -27.69 33.94
CA PHE A 736 14.70 -28.48 33.81
C PHE A 736 15.91 -27.58 33.89
N LYS A 737 17.01 -28.04 34.48
CA LYS A 737 18.22 -27.23 34.65
C LYS A 737 19.34 -27.78 33.76
N ALA A 738 19.72 -27.02 32.74
CA ALA A 738 20.77 -27.42 31.82
C ALA A 738 22.15 -27.38 32.46
N ALA A 739 22.87 -28.50 32.38
CA ALA A 739 24.26 -28.60 32.82
C ALA A 739 25.18 -27.65 32.05
N GLY A 740 24.87 -27.39 30.78
CA GLY A 740 25.58 -26.42 29.94
C GLY A 740 25.36 -24.95 30.31
N GLY A 741 24.48 -24.65 31.27
CA GLY A 741 24.13 -23.28 31.67
C GLY A 741 23.65 -22.47 30.45
N PHE A 742 24.24 -21.28 30.22
CA PHE A 742 23.87 -20.40 29.11
C PHE A 742 24.00 -21.02 27.70
N ARG A 743 24.67 -22.17 27.59
CA ARG A 743 24.84 -22.89 26.33
C ARG A 743 23.64 -23.76 25.96
N GLY A 744 22.77 -24.07 26.91
CA GLY A 744 21.64 -24.99 26.72
C GLY A 744 21.96 -26.42 27.11
N ALA A 745 21.00 -27.31 26.88
CA ALA A 745 21.06 -28.73 27.22
C ALA A 745 21.62 -29.58 26.06
N THR A 746 22.18 -30.74 26.37
CA THR A 746 22.52 -31.76 25.37
C THR A 746 21.28 -32.53 24.91
N ASP A 747 21.42 -33.27 23.80
CA ASP A 747 20.45 -34.27 23.34
C ASP A 747 20.08 -35.29 24.44
N GLU A 748 21.06 -35.86 25.14
CA GLU A 748 20.82 -36.81 26.25
C GLU A 748 19.97 -36.21 27.37
N GLU A 749 20.26 -34.96 27.79
CA GLU A 749 19.47 -34.24 28.80
C GLU A 749 18.02 -34.04 28.35
N ILE A 750 17.81 -33.62 27.10
CA ILE A 750 16.48 -33.37 26.55
C ILE A 750 15.67 -34.66 26.46
N LEU A 751 16.27 -35.75 25.98
CA LEU A 751 15.58 -37.05 25.87
C LEU A 751 15.14 -37.57 27.24
N ASP A 752 16.01 -37.49 28.26
CA ASP A 752 15.69 -37.91 29.63
C ASP A 752 14.55 -37.08 30.24
N TRP A 753 14.62 -35.76 30.12
CA TRP A 753 13.63 -34.85 30.72
C TRP A 753 12.24 -34.95 30.10
N PHE A 754 12.18 -35.20 28.78
CA PHE A 754 10.91 -35.22 28.05
C PHE A 754 10.33 -36.62 27.88
N ALA A 755 11.04 -37.69 28.25
CA ALA A 755 10.52 -39.06 28.23
C ALA A 755 9.16 -39.22 28.96
N PRO A 756 8.90 -38.63 30.15
CA PRO A 756 7.60 -38.72 30.81
C PRO A 756 6.45 -38.00 30.08
N TYR A 757 6.76 -37.18 29.07
CA TYR A 757 5.83 -36.35 28.32
C TYR A 757 5.78 -36.76 26.84
N GLU A 758 6.25 -37.96 26.50
CA GLU A 758 6.30 -38.43 25.12
C GLU A 758 4.93 -38.42 24.45
N ASP A 759 3.86 -38.69 25.19
CA ASP A 759 2.47 -38.76 24.69
C ASP A 759 1.72 -37.43 24.69
N GLU A 760 2.32 -36.35 25.19
CA GLU A 760 1.69 -35.04 25.13
C GLU A 760 1.50 -34.62 23.66
N PRO A 761 0.28 -34.23 23.23
CA PRO A 761 0.03 -33.86 21.84
C PRO A 761 0.80 -32.59 21.44
N ILE A 762 1.09 -31.70 22.40
CA ILE A 762 1.89 -30.50 22.20
C ILE A 762 2.78 -30.22 23.41
N LEU A 763 4.07 -30.00 23.17
CA LEU A 763 4.99 -29.44 24.16
C LEU A 763 5.15 -27.94 23.89
N ARG A 764 4.92 -27.11 24.91
CA ARG A 764 5.10 -25.65 24.82
C ARG A 764 6.29 -25.22 25.67
N LEU A 765 7.39 -24.82 25.02
CA LEU A 765 8.55 -24.27 25.69
C LEU A 765 8.33 -22.80 26.03
N SER A 766 8.84 -22.36 27.18
CA SER A 766 8.86 -20.94 27.54
C SER A 766 9.67 -20.10 26.53
N SER A 767 10.72 -20.70 25.98
CA SER A 767 11.68 -20.09 25.05
C SER A 767 12.48 -21.23 24.39
N ALA A 768 12.90 -21.04 23.14
CA ALA A 768 13.89 -21.90 22.49
C ALA A 768 15.27 -21.24 22.38
N PHE A 769 15.41 -19.96 22.74
CA PHE A 769 16.67 -19.23 22.59
C PHE A 769 17.79 -19.88 23.43
N ARG A 770 18.81 -20.47 22.78
CA ARG A 770 19.93 -21.14 23.45
C ARG A 770 19.53 -22.30 24.36
N ARG A 771 18.45 -23.01 24.05
CA ARG A 771 17.99 -24.15 24.87
C ARG A 771 18.58 -25.50 24.51
N PHE A 772 19.16 -25.57 23.31
CA PHE A 772 19.91 -26.72 22.85
C PHE A 772 21.36 -26.32 22.61
N HIS A 773 22.29 -27.12 23.13
CA HIS A 773 23.72 -26.92 22.99
C HIS A 773 24.28 -27.70 21.79
N LYS A 774 24.21 -29.04 21.84
CA LYS A 774 24.78 -29.93 20.82
C LYS A 774 24.29 -31.36 20.98
N PHE A 775 24.48 -32.15 19.93
CA PHE A 775 24.45 -33.61 20.03
C PHE A 775 25.76 -34.08 20.66
N VAL A 776 25.70 -35.02 21.59
CA VAL A 776 26.90 -35.57 22.26
C VAL A 776 27.76 -36.34 21.27
N ASP A 777 27.13 -37.07 20.34
CA ASP A 777 27.83 -37.72 19.23
C ASP A 777 28.28 -36.69 18.17
N PRO A 778 29.59 -36.62 17.84
CA PRO A 778 30.08 -35.67 16.86
C PRO A 778 29.54 -35.87 15.43
N ALA A 779 29.22 -37.09 15.03
CA ALA A 779 28.67 -37.36 13.70
C ALA A 779 27.24 -36.83 13.59
N ASP A 780 26.39 -37.09 14.59
CA ASP A 780 25.04 -36.56 14.67
C ASP A 780 25.03 -35.03 14.71
N ASN A 781 25.96 -34.44 15.48
CA ASN A 781 26.12 -33.00 15.56
C ASN A 781 26.50 -32.38 14.19
N ASN A 782 27.42 -33.02 13.48
CA ASN A 782 27.84 -32.58 12.15
C ASN A 782 26.70 -32.72 11.12
N GLU A 783 26.00 -33.85 11.12
CA GLU A 783 24.85 -34.08 10.24
C GLU A 783 23.77 -33.01 10.46
N PHE A 784 23.43 -32.71 11.72
CA PHE A 784 22.46 -31.67 12.01
C PHE A 784 22.94 -30.26 11.58
N ASN A 785 24.22 -29.96 11.75
CA ASN A 785 24.81 -28.71 11.27
C ASN A 785 24.77 -28.58 9.74
N GLU A 786 24.92 -29.68 9.00
CA GLU A 786 24.72 -29.70 7.54
C GLU A 786 23.26 -29.40 7.17
N LEU A 787 22.29 -29.95 7.91
CA LEU A 787 20.87 -29.62 7.74
C LEU A 787 20.62 -28.13 7.99
N LEU A 788 21.15 -27.55 9.08
CA LEU A 788 21.02 -26.12 9.35
C LEU A 788 21.62 -25.27 8.24
N THR A 789 22.77 -25.68 7.70
CA THR A 789 23.42 -25.01 6.58
C THR A 789 22.55 -25.06 5.33
N LYS A 790 21.94 -26.21 5.02
CA LYS A 790 21.08 -26.36 3.84
C LYS A 790 19.73 -25.64 3.97
N GLY A 791 19.07 -25.77 5.12
CA GLY A 791 17.70 -25.30 5.34
C GLY A 791 17.57 -23.85 5.81
N LEU A 792 18.57 -23.27 6.49
CA LEU A 792 18.53 -21.87 6.96
C LEU A 792 19.23 -20.89 6.01
N GLN A 793 19.14 -21.13 4.71
CA GLN A 793 19.70 -20.22 3.70
C GLN A 793 18.96 -18.87 3.71
N PRO A 794 19.66 -17.72 3.62
CA PRO A 794 19.01 -16.42 3.56
C PRO A 794 18.13 -16.31 2.31
N ALA A 795 17.02 -15.59 2.39
CA ALA A 795 16.12 -15.37 1.25
C ALA A 795 16.87 -14.83 0.01
N PRO A 796 16.46 -15.18 -1.23
CA PRO A 796 17.14 -14.78 -2.47
C PRO A 796 17.49 -13.29 -2.54
N PHE A 797 16.56 -12.41 -2.15
CA PHE A 797 16.78 -10.97 -2.08
C PHE A 797 17.97 -10.58 -1.20
N ILE A 798 18.10 -11.17 -0.01
CA ILE A 798 19.19 -10.90 0.94
C ILE A 798 20.52 -11.34 0.31
N ARG A 799 20.55 -12.53 -0.31
CA ARG A 799 21.76 -13.04 -0.98
C ARG A 799 22.20 -12.14 -2.12
N ASN A 800 21.28 -11.77 -3.00
CA ASN A 800 21.57 -10.96 -4.19
C ASN A 800 22.06 -9.55 -3.80
N THR A 801 21.42 -8.92 -2.81
CA THR A 801 21.84 -7.61 -2.32
C THR A 801 23.20 -7.66 -1.63
N ALA A 802 23.47 -8.69 -0.81
CA ALA A 802 24.79 -8.87 -0.21
C ALA A 802 25.88 -9.06 -1.27
N SER A 803 25.63 -9.87 -2.29
CA SER A 803 26.56 -10.08 -3.41
C SER A 803 26.86 -8.77 -4.15
N PHE A 804 25.85 -7.93 -4.39
CA PHE A 804 26.04 -6.61 -4.99
C PHE A 804 26.96 -5.72 -4.15
N VAL A 805 26.73 -5.62 -2.84
CA VAL A 805 27.58 -4.81 -1.94
C VAL A 805 29.01 -5.34 -1.90
N ALA A 806 29.18 -6.66 -1.75
CA ALA A 806 30.48 -7.30 -1.73
C ALA A 806 31.26 -7.11 -3.04
N GLN A 807 30.58 -7.16 -4.19
CA GLN A 807 31.18 -6.84 -5.48
C GLN A 807 31.69 -5.40 -5.51
N LYS A 808 30.90 -4.43 -5.05
CA LYS A 808 31.31 -3.01 -5.01
C LYS A 808 32.49 -2.76 -4.07
N LEU A 809 32.52 -3.43 -2.92
CA LEU A 809 33.67 -3.41 -2.00
C LEU A 809 34.93 -4.01 -2.64
N THR A 810 34.78 -5.10 -3.39
CA THR A 810 35.87 -5.77 -4.11
C THR A 810 36.44 -4.88 -5.22
N GLU A 811 35.58 -4.18 -5.97
CA GLU A 811 35.98 -3.20 -6.99
C GLU A 811 36.77 -2.04 -6.35
N ALA A 812 36.27 -1.48 -5.24
CA ALA A 812 36.96 -0.43 -4.50
C ALA A 812 38.32 -0.90 -3.96
N ALA A 813 38.39 -2.11 -3.39
CA ALA A 813 39.61 -2.70 -2.87
C ALA A 813 40.66 -2.90 -3.98
N THR A 814 40.23 -3.40 -5.13
CA THR A 814 41.10 -3.63 -6.29
C THR A 814 41.68 -2.32 -6.80
N ALA A 815 40.84 -1.30 -6.96
CA ALA A 815 41.26 0.01 -7.42
C ALA A 815 42.25 0.68 -6.46
N LYS A 816 42.08 0.49 -5.14
CA LYS A 816 42.91 1.15 -4.13
C LYS A 816 44.20 0.42 -3.79
N THR A 817 44.15 -0.92 -3.70
CA THR A 817 45.24 -1.73 -3.13
C THR A 817 45.84 -2.72 -4.13
N GLY A 818 45.27 -2.83 -5.35
CA GLY A 818 45.61 -3.88 -6.31
C GLY A 818 45.14 -5.28 -5.89
N SER A 819 44.40 -5.40 -4.77
CA SER A 819 43.87 -6.65 -4.24
C SER A 819 42.34 -6.61 -4.16
N PRO A 820 41.62 -7.70 -4.52
CA PRO A 820 40.16 -7.75 -4.40
C PRO A 820 39.67 -7.90 -2.95
N LYS A 821 40.57 -7.89 -1.96
CA LYS A 821 40.26 -8.21 -0.57
C LYS A 821 39.90 -6.96 0.22
N PHE A 822 38.80 -7.02 0.96
CA PHE A 822 38.37 -6.01 1.92
C PHE A 822 38.26 -6.62 3.32
N ASN A 823 38.36 -5.80 4.36
CA ASN A 823 38.13 -6.20 5.75
C ASN A 823 36.71 -5.79 6.19
N CYS A 824 36.17 -6.42 7.22
CA CYS A 824 34.94 -5.94 7.87
C CYS A 824 35.14 -5.73 9.37
N ALA A 825 34.39 -4.81 9.96
CA ALA A 825 34.13 -4.78 11.40
C ALA A 825 32.62 -4.65 11.70
N HIS A 826 32.18 -5.21 12.83
CA HIS A 826 30.86 -4.95 13.37
C HIS A 826 30.96 -4.15 14.68
N ILE A 827 30.36 -2.97 14.70
CA ILE A 827 30.36 -2.06 15.84
C ILE A 827 28.93 -1.96 16.38
N ARG A 828 28.66 -2.63 17.51
CA ARG A 828 27.35 -2.61 18.18
C ARG A 828 27.29 -1.43 19.15
N ARG A 829 26.33 -0.51 18.95
CA ARG A 829 26.10 0.67 19.77
C ARG A 829 24.64 0.68 20.23
N GLY A 830 23.83 1.68 19.86
CA GLY A 830 22.40 1.68 20.16
C GLY A 830 22.10 1.49 21.66
N ASP A 831 21.29 0.49 21.99
CA ASP A 831 20.96 0.08 23.37
C ASP A 831 22.14 -0.59 24.11
N PHE A 832 23.13 -1.08 23.39
CA PHE A 832 24.19 -1.96 23.92
C PHE A 832 25.06 -1.36 25.02
N PRO A 833 25.51 -0.08 24.97
CA PRO A 833 26.28 0.53 26.06
C PRO A 833 25.49 0.67 27.37
N SER A 834 24.15 0.68 27.30
CA SER A 834 23.30 0.73 28.50
C SER A 834 23.16 -0.64 29.17
N VAL A 835 23.32 -1.72 28.41
CA VAL A 835 23.19 -3.10 28.87
C VAL A 835 24.55 -3.70 29.26
N HIS A 836 25.63 -3.34 28.56
CA HIS A 836 26.98 -3.86 28.80
C HIS A 836 27.91 -2.78 29.37
N LYS A 837 28.31 -2.94 30.63
CA LYS A 837 29.27 -2.04 31.30
C LYS A 837 30.65 -2.16 30.65
N GLY A 838 31.31 -1.02 30.43
CA GLY A 838 32.69 -0.95 29.91
C GLY A 838 32.80 -0.73 28.40
N GLU A 839 31.69 -0.53 27.68
CA GLU A 839 31.71 -0.12 26.28
C GLU A 839 32.36 1.27 26.11
N LYS A 840 33.31 1.39 25.18
CA LYS A 840 34.09 2.62 24.95
C LYS A 840 33.34 3.64 24.09
N THR A 841 33.85 4.87 24.00
CA THR A 841 33.33 5.88 23.06
C THR A 841 33.64 5.51 21.60
N VAL A 842 32.91 6.07 20.64
CA VAL A 842 33.12 5.82 19.19
C VAL A 842 34.58 6.10 18.78
N LYS A 843 35.16 7.19 19.28
CA LYS A 843 36.56 7.57 19.01
C LYS A 843 37.56 6.55 19.55
N GLU A 844 37.35 6.08 20.77
CA GLU A 844 38.20 5.04 21.36
C GLU A 844 38.06 3.70 20.63
N VAL A 845 36.85 3.35 20.21
CA VAL A 845 36.59 2.15 19.40
C VAL A 845 37.32 2.24 18.05
N ALA A 846 37.28 3.39 17.37
CA ALA A 846 38.03 3.62 16.13
C ALA A 846 39.54 3.49 16.34
N GLN A 847 40.07 3.97 17.48
CA GLN A 847 41.48 3.81 17.85
C GLN A 847 41.86 2.34 18.07
N LEU A 848 41.04 1.59 18.80
CA LEU A 848 41.27 0.15 19.01
C LEU A 848 41.26 -0.60 17.69
N LEU A 849 40.27 -0.34 16.84
CA LEU A 849 40.16 -0.97 15.54
C LEU A 849 41.39 -0.69 14.67
N GLY A 850 41.93 0.53 14.73
CA GLY A 850 43.12 0.94 13.99
C GLY A 850 44.42 0.26 14.44
N GLY A 851 44.42 -0.40 15.62
CA GLY A 851 45.50 -1.29 16.04
C GLY A 851 45.31 -2.75 15.59
N MET A 852 44.16 -3.10 15.02
CA MET A 852 43.82 -4.47 14.62
C MET A 852 43.74 -4.65 13.10
N LEU A 853 43.36 -3.58 12.38
CA LEU A 853 43.18 -3.58 10.93
C LEU A 853 44.09 -2.53 10.28
N ASP A 854 44.53 -2.83 9.06
CA ASP A 854 45.29 -1.90 8.23
C ASP A 854 44.39 -0.74 7.81
N LYS A 855 44.86 0.50 8.04
CA LYS A 855 44.12 1.73 7.78
C LYS A 855 44.03 2.07 6.29
N ASP A 856 44.95 1.56 5.49
CA ASP A 856 45.01 1.82 4.05
C ASP A 856 44.22 0.80 3.23
N GLN A 857 43.77 -0.31 3.85
CA GLN A 857 42.89 -1.28 3.23
C GLN A 857 41.42 -0.85 3.29
N VAL A 858 40.63 -1.33 2.31
CA VAL A 858 39.18 -1.14 2.29
C VAL A 858 38.55 -1.85 3.48
N LEU A 859 37.75 -1.11 4.25
CA LEU A 859 37.06 -1.58 5.44
C LEU A 859 35.57 -1.34 5.30
N TYR A 860 34.75 -2.38 5.47
CA TYR A 860 33.31 -2.23 5.63
C TYR A 860 32.93 -2.28 7.11
N ILE A 861 32.18 -1.30 7.61
CA ILE A 861 31.68 -1.31 8.99
C ILE A 861 30.17 -1.51 8.98
N ALA A 862 29.74 -2.63 9.57
CA ALA A 862 28.35 -2.88 9.92
C ALA A 862 28.06 -2.32 11.31
N SER A 863 26.99 -1.54 11.44
CA SER A 863 26.61 -0.91 12.71
C SER A 863 25.16 -0.43 12.68
N ASP A 864 24.52 -0.50 13.85
CA ASP A 864 23.23 0.14 14.14
C ASP A 864 23.31 1.68 14.17
N GLU A 865 24.52 2.26 14.15
CA GLU A 865 24.74 3.70 14.02
C GLU A 865 25.25 4.11 12.63
N SER A 866 25.25 3.21 11.63
CA SER A 866 25.72 3.52 10.28
C SER A 866 24.99 4.70 9.63
N GLY A 867 23.76 5.00 10.05
CA GLY A 867 22.98 6.17 9.64
C GLY A 867 23.44 7.52 10.23
N ASN A 868 24.20 7.51 11.34
CA ASN A 868 24.68 8.71 12.03
C ASN A 868 25.93 9.30 11.34
N TYR A 869 25.91 10.62 11.09
CA TYR A 869 27.03 11.31 10.42
C TYR A 869 28.30 11.35 11.29
N ASP A 870 28.20 11.72 12.57
CA ASP A 870 29.35 11.85 13.48
C ASP A 870 30.05 10.49 13.70
N PHE A 871 29.25 9.41 13.75
CA PHE A 871 29.77 8.05 13.79
C PHE A 871 30.64 7.76 12.56
N ARG A 872 30.08 7.96 11.35
CA ARG A 872 30.80 7.72 10.09
C ARG A 872 32.02 8.62 9.96
N ASP A 873 31.91 9.89 10.33
CA ASP A 873 33.01 10.85 10.24
C ASP A 873 34.18 10.45 11.14
N THR A 874 33.90 10.04 12.38
CA THR A 874 34.92 9.53 13.32
C THR A 874 35.72 8.36 12.73
N PHE A 875 35.04 7.41 12.10
CA PHE A 875 35.71 6.27 11.46
C PHE A 875 36.41 6.65 10.16
N ARG A 876 35.88 7.59 9.37
CA ARG A 876 36.56 8.11 8.16
C ARG A 876 37.87 8.82 8.48
N GLN A 877 37.93 9.53 9.59
CA GLN A 877 39.18 10.13 10.08
C GLN A 877 40.22 9.07 10.47
N ALA A 878 39.79 7.90 10.97
CA ALA A 878 40.69 6.81 11.36
C ALA A 878 41.04 5.86 10.21
N PHE A 879 40.13 5.69 9.25
CA PHE A 879 40.20 4.75 8.12
C PHE A 879 39.74 5.47 6.84
N PRO A 880 40.66 6.00 6.02
CA PRO A 880 40.30 6.77 4.83
C PRO A 880 39.51 6.00 3.76
N GLN A 881 39.50 4.65 3.82
CA GLN A 881 38.81 3.76 2.88
C GLN A 881 37.69 2.95 3.59
N VAL A 882 37.08 3.54 4.61
CA VAL A 882 35.94 2.94 5.29
C VAL A 882 34.64 3.18 4.53
N HIS A 883 33.81 2.14 4.47
CA HIS A 883 32.52 2.11 3.81
C HIS A 883 31.42 1.69 4.78
N PHE A 884 30.21 2.18 4.53
CA PHE A 884 29.02 1.91 5.33
C PHE A 884 27.82 1.62 4.44
N TRP A 885 26.82 0.92 4.99
CA TRP A 885 25.59 0.60 4.30
C TRP A 885 24.94 1.79 3.53
N PRO A 886 24.81 3.03 4.09
CA PRO A 886 24.22 4.16 3.38
C PRO A 886 24.84 4.52 2.02
N GLU A 887 26.09 4.12 1.75
CA GLU A 887 26.78 4.37 0.48
C GLU A 887 26.31 3.41 -0.63
N TYR A 888 25.74 2.27 -0.23
CA TYR A 888 25.21 1.23 -1.10
C TYR A 888 23.70 1.23 -1.18
N VAL A 889 23.02 2.09 -0.41
CA VAL A 889 21.58 2.32 -0.58
C VAL A 889 21.36 2.88 -1.98
N ARG A 890 20.46 2.24 -2.70
CA ARG A 890 20.04 2.61 -4.05
C ARG A 890 18.55 2.89 -4.01
N PRO A 891 18.01 3.68 -4.95
CA PRO A 891 16.58 4.00 -4.98
C PRO A 891 15.63 2.80 -4.95
N TRP A 892 16.08 1.62 -5.38
CA TRP A 892 15.29 0.37 -5.33
C TRP A 892 15.45 -0.41 -4.01
N PHE A 893 16.36 -0.02 -3.11
CA PHE A 893 16.50 -0.54 -1.74
C PHE A 893 15.80 0.32 -0.68
N ASP A 894 15.23 1.43 -1.11
CA ASP A 894 14.40 2.35 -0.34
C ASP A 894 13.26 1.69 0.46
N HIS A 895 12.83 0.49 0.07
CA HIS A 895 11.82 -0.31 0.75
C HIS A 895 12.33 -1.02 2.02
N LEU A 896 13.65 -1.02 2.25
CA LEU A 896 14.27 -1.49 3.50
C LEU A 896 14.18 -0.46 4.62
N TYR A 897 13.65 0.72 4.29
CA TYR A 897 13.41 1.83 5.19
C TYR A 897 11.96 2.24 5.13
N ASP A 898 11.32 2.31 6.28
CA ASP A 898 9.97 2.86 6.44
C ASP A 898 10.05 4.09 7.35
N VAL A 899 9.34 5.16 6.98
CA VAL A 899 9.36 6.43 7.72
C VAL A 899 8.87 6.25 9.16
N GLU A 900 7.94 5.33 9.40
CA GLU A 900 7.36 5.09 10.72
C GLU A 900 8.06 3.94 11.48
N LEU A 901 8.51 2.91 10.76
CA LEU A 901 9.11 1.71 11.37
C LEU A 901 10.63 1.80 11.53
N GLY A 902 11.30 2.63 10.73
CA GLY A 902 12.75 2.73 10.66
C GLY A 902 13.36 1.70 9.71
N GLU A 903 14.56 1.22 10.06
CA GLU A 903 15.32 0.26 9.27
C GLU A 903 14.81 -1.18 9.46
N SER A 904 14.59 -1.89 8.35
CA SER A 904 14.24 -3.31 8.34
C SER A 904 15.39 -4.17 8.85
N MET A 905 15.08 -5.22 9.63
CA MET A 905 16.07 -6.20 10.08
C MET A 905 16.73 -6.98 8.92
N ARG A 906 16.23 -6.88 7.69
CA ARG A 906 16.90 -7.43 6.49
C ARG A 906 18.21 -6.71 6.17
N VAL A 907 18.36 -5.43 6.51
CA VAL A 907 19.65 -4.72 6.36
C VAL A 907 20.73 -5.45 7.14
N GLY A 908 20.46 -5.73 8.42
CA GLY A 908 21.38 -6.52 9.24
C GLY A 908 21.69 -7.90 8.68
N ALA A 909 20.70 -8.61 8.14
CA ALA A 909 20.92 -9.91 7.49
C ALA A 909 21.81 -9.83 6.23
N ILE A 910 21.70 -8.73 5.46
CA ILE A 910 22.55 -8.44 4.30
C ILE A 910 23.99 -8.19 4.77
N GLU A 911 24.18 -7.28 5.73
CA GLU A 911 25.50 -6.90 6.23
C GLU A 911 26.26 -8.08 6.85
N GLN A 912 25.56 -8.99 7.53
CA GLN A 912 26.18 -10.23 8.05
C GLN A 912 26.85 -11.04 6.95
N ARG A 913 26.18 -11.16 5.81
CA ARG A 913 26.71 -11.92 4.67
C ARG A 913 27.86 -11.20 3.98
N VAL A 914 27.78 -9.87 3.84
CA VAL A 914 28.89 -9.04 3.35
C VAL A 914 30.14 -9.23 4.23
N CYS A 915 29.98 -9.15 5.55
CA CYS A 915 31.08 -9.29 6.51
C CYS A 915 31.61 -10.71 6.63
N ALA A 916 30.80 -11.73 6.34
CA ALA A 916 31.27 -13.11 6.26
C ALA A 916 32.33 -13.29 5.15
N TRP A 917 32.24 -12.52 4.06
CA TRP A 917 33.21 -12.59 2.95
C TRP A 917 34.49 -11.75 3.15
N GLY A 918 34.51 -10.84 4.12
CA GLY A 918 35.71 -10.04 4.41
C GLY A 918 36.94 -10.91 4.71
N GLN A 919 38.13 -10.43 4.39
CA GLN A 919 39.38 -11.13 4.68
C GLN A 919 39.58 -11.26 6.19
N LYS A 920 39.62 -10.13 6.90
CA LYS A 920 39.61 -10.08 8.36
C LYS A 920 38.26 -9.57 8.87
N PHE A 921 37.90 -9.99 10.08
CA PHE A 921 36.70 -9.52 10.76
C PHE A 921 36.98 -9.21 12.23
N VAL A 922 36.54 -8.02 12.68
CA VAL A 922 36.57 -7.61 14.08
C VAL A 922 35.14 -7.35 14.57
N GLY A 923 34.72 -7.99 15.65
CA GLY A 923 33.37 -7.88 16.19
C GLY A 923 33.35 -7.71 17.71
N ASN A 924 32.16 -7.80 18.31
CA ASN A 924 31.97 -7.79 19.76
C ASN A 924 31.40 -9.14 20.20
N ILE A 925 32.13 -9.88 21.05
CA ILE A 925 31.77 -11.23 21.51
C ILE A 925 30.39 -11.34 22.18
N TYR A 926 29.87 -10.25 22.75
CA TYR A 926 28.56 -10.23 23.39
C TYR A 926 27.42 -9.95 22.40
N SER A 927 27.73 -9.62 21.14
CA SER A 927 26.72 -9.39 20.12
C SER A 927 26.37 -10.67 19.37
N THR A 928 25.09 -11.06 19.43
CA THR A 928 24.56 -12.18 18.61
C THR A 928 24.67 -11.91 17.10
N PHE A 929 24.77 -10.64 16.69
CA PHE A 929 25.07 -10.27 15.31
C PHE A 929 26.50 -10.63 14.91
N SER A 930 27.49 -10.32 15.76
CA SER A 930 28.89 -10.69 15.51
C SER A 930 29.06 -12.20 15.51
N THR A 931 28.45 -12.87 16.49
CA THR A 931 28.41 -14.34 16.56
C THR A 931 27.96 -14.97 15.26
N GLN A 932 26.90 -14.46 14.64
CA GLN A 932 26.44 -15.00 13.36
C GLN A 932 27.49 -14.84 12.25
N ILE A 933 28.16 -13.69 12.18
CA ILE A 933 29.20 -13.47 11.17
C ILE A 933 30.30 -14.52 11.37
N CYS A 934 30.70 -14.78 12.61
CA CYS A 934 31.67 -15.83 12.92
C CYS A 934 31.20 -17.20 12.43
N TYR A 935 29.97 -17.60 12.74
CA TYR A 935 29.37 -18.85 12.27
C TYR A 935 29.45 -19.00 10.75
N LEU A 936 29.05 -17.95 10.01
CA LEU A 936 29.11 -17.95 8.55
C LEU A 936 30.55 -18.06 8.03
N ARG A 937 31.53 -17.47 8.72
CA ARG A 937 32.94 -17.53 8.35
C ARG A 937 33.53 -18.92 8.57
N VAL A 938 33.14 -19.62 9.64
CA VAL A 938 33.51 -21.03 9.86
C VAL A 938 32.97 -21.89 8.72
N GLY A 939 31.70 -21.70 8.32
CA GLY A 939 31.11 -22.39 7.17
C GLY A 939 31.80 -22.09 5.83
N LEU A 940 32.52 -20.97 5.72
CA LEU A 940 33.38 -20.63 4.58
C LEU A 940 34.82 -21.17 4.72
N GLY A 941 35.10 -22.00 5.73
CA GLY A 941 36.40 -22.62 5.98
C GLY A 941 37.45 -21.71 6.62
N ARG A 942 37.06 -20.56 7.19
CA ARG A 942 37.99 -19.68 7.94
C ARG A 942 38.42 -20.35 9.25
N LYS A 943 39.65 -20.08 9.72
CA LYS A 943 40.21 -20.65 10.97
C LYS A 943 41.00 -19.59 11.77
N GLY A 944 41.12 -19.77 13.09
CA GLY A 944 41.89 -18.89 13.98
C GLY A 944 41.35 -17.46 14.04
N ASP A 945 42.24 -16.46 14.14
CA ASP A 945 41.89 -15.03 14.18
C ASP A 945 41.19 -14.54 12.91
N ASP A 946 41.27 -15.30 11.81
CA ASP A 946 40.53 -15.01 10.58
C ASP A 946 39.04 -15.40 10.70
N VAL A 947 38.62 -16.15 11.72
CA VAL A 947 37.19 -16.38 12.00
C VAL A 947 36.62 -15.13 12.64
N CYS A 948 37.08 -14.76 13.83
CA CYS A 948 36.57 -13.62 14.58
C CYS A 948 37.58 -13.13 15.61
N ARG A 949 37.78 -11.81 15.63
CA ARG A 949 38.56 -11.12 16.65
C ARG A 949 37.66 -10.18 17.46
N ASP A 950 37.82 -10.15 18.77
CA ASP A 950 37.03 -9.26 19.64
C ASP A 950 37.68 -7.88 19.70
N ILE A 951 36.85 -6.84 19.58
CA ILE A 951 37.30 -5.45 19.55
C ILE A 951 37.96 -4.98 20.86
N TYR A 952 37.68 -5.65 21.98
CA TYR A 952 38.30 -5.38 23.28
C TYR A 952 39.34 -6.43 23.67
N GLY A 953 39.75 -7.31 22.75
CA GLY A 953 40.79 -8.32 22.99
C GLY A 953 40.36 -9.49 23.87
N ARG A 954 39.05 -9.69 24.08
CA ARG A 954 38.52 -10.86 24.78
C ARG A 954 38.63 -12.10 23.89
N THR A 955 38.85 -13.27 24.48
CA THR A 955 38.97 -14.52 23.73
C THR A 955 37.57 -15.08 23.42
N TYR A 956 37.30 -15.34 22.14
CA TYR A 956 36.13 -16.15 21.75
C TYR A 956 36.29 -17.58 22.28
N PRO A 957 35.21 -18.27 22.69
CA PRO A 957 35.25 -19.70 22.96
C PRO A 957 35.99 -20.45 21.84
N SER A 958 36.90 -21.35 22.22
CA SER A 958 37.68 -22.17 21.28
C SER A 958 36.82 -23.20 20.54
N ASP A 959 35.66 -23.51 21.09
CA ASP A 959 34.64 -24.40 20.54
C ASP A 959 33.66 -23.55 19.72
N TRP A 960 33.93 -23.41 18.41
CA TRP A 960 33.02 -22.72 17.49
C TRP A 960 31.76 -23.52 17.20
N ASP A 961 31.73 -24.83 17.50
CA ASP A 961 30.54 -25.67 17.31
C ASP A 961 29.38 -25.22 18.22
N TYR A 962 29.68 -24.40 19.22
CA TYR A 962 28.72 -23.72 20.10
C TYR A 962 27.93 -22.57 19.42
N TYR A 963 28.49 -21.91 18.41
CA TYR A 963 27.91 -20.71 17.76
C TYR A 963 27.39 -21.01 16.37
#